data_AF-A0A397GUI7-F1
#
_entry.id   AF-A0A397GUI7-F1
#
_cell.length_a   1.000
_cell.length_b   1.000
_cell.length_c   1.000
_cell.angle_alpha   90.00
_cell.angle_beta   90.00
_cell.angle_gamma   90.00
#
_symmetry.space_group_name_H-M   'P 1'
#
loop_
_entity.id
_entity.type
_entity.pdbx_description
1 polymer ?
#
loop_
_entity_poly.entity_id
_entity_poly.type
_entity_poly.pdbx_seq_one_letter_code
_entity_poly.pdbx_strand_id
1 'polypeptide(L)'
;MAREQDSLQWSSQFFVAPPQRTPKLPGDKITLPQSALEQLLAAAPLREVSSQGSSRQYTSTFDPFNPHTFAAESRARAQELDRQRQLPHPLTFRLVNPKNDRVIYAGIREFSAEEQEVGLSAFLRRALDIEDEQFQLQPGEHATETAQSTDLNNGGRLESVRSTSTVTVHAKQLPKGTYVRLRPLEAGYDPEDWKALLERHLRDNFTTLTTGELLSVSGYRNEMFRFLVDRVEPEGDGICVVDTDLEVDIVALTEDQARETLKRRLEKASRAPGSTGGSSIGGALALGEAVTGQVIPGEHVDYELSKWDRGEMIEVELEGIDDAVVYLFASPFSSRQRNRPRVDEHVFADFSSRPSKTLRIQPTNVELDGAETLYLSVHAFAQTKAGDEIASSQTLPLRYSMRVVQSSSTVEEVEEMRDQSNSHEPGDVQCKNCHQWVPQRTLVLHENFCLRNNVLCPQCGNVFQKRSPEWENHWHCPHDSSHGNDISSKHRHDSIFHTRCSCPGCGFETDGLPSLAQHRTTVCPEKPILCQFCHLVVPQRGETDPDMYDPEVLLSGLTPHELVDGGRTTECHLCNKIIRLRDMKTHLRHHDLERLSRPAPRICLNQNCGRTLDARGVQSTVTPGIDTLGLCSICFGPLYVDTYDPEGKSLRRRIERRYLSQLMSGCGKSWCQNEYCKTGKQQRLSSDTGDGGSTSMSAAKILALVRPLIDAINFRRDAPNTAPFYLCTDQVGQQRRILAEMIAAEGAMSGGKAYDLPWCVAAVEATAGNLDKAREWLTNWAPAKDEDKRSIR
;
A
#
# COMPACT_ATOMS: atom_id res chain seq x y z
N MET A 1 -3.85 50.60 -21.79
CA MET A 1 -5.09 49.87 -22.12
C MET A 1 -4.78 48.76 -23.12
N ALA A 2 -4.03 47.74 -22.71
CA ALA A 2 -3.64 46.62 -23.59
C ALA A 2 -3.86 45.32 -22.82
N ARG A 3 -4.99 44.62 -23.05
CA ARG A 3 -5.20 43.19 -22.67
C ARG A 3 -6.53 42.54 -23.10
N GLU A 4 -7.17 42.95 -24.20
CA GLU A 4 -8.39 42.25 -24.69
C GLU A 4 -8.16 41.40 -25.96
N GLN A 5 -6.96 41.34 -26.53
CA GLN A 5 -6.73 40.72 -27.85
C GLN A 5 -6.25 39.25 -27.85
N ASP A 6 -6.20 38.56 -26.70
CA ASP A 6 -5.65 37.19 -26.59
C ASP A 6 -6.67 36.11 -26.16
N SER A 7 -7.97 36.41 -26.18
CA SER A 7 -9.01 35.44 -25.78
C SER A 7 -9.38 34.50 -26.93
N LEU A 8 -9.33 33.18 -26.70
CA LEU A 8 -9.84 32.14 -27.59
C LEU A 8 -11.33 32.38 -27.91
N GLN A 9 -11.66 32.67 -29.18
CA GLN A 9 -13.04 32.86 -29.63
C GLN A 9 -13.50 31.66 -30.46
N TRP A 10 -14.38 30.84 -29.89
CA TRP A 10 -15.01 29.70 -30.56
C TRP A 10 -16.45 29.54 -30.07
N SER A 11 -17.36 29.17 -30.97
CA SER A 11 -18.74 28.84 -30.60
C SER A 11 -19.34 27.82 -31.54
N SER A 12 -20.07 26.85 -30.99
CA SER A 12 -20.80 25.85 -31.77
C SER A 12 -22.06 25.40 -31.04
N GLN A 13 -23.09 25.01 -31.80
CA GLN A 13 -24.34 24.48 -31.27
C GLN A 13 -24.34 22.95 -31.34
N PHE A 14 -24.74 22.30 -30.25
CA PHE A 14 -24.78 20.84 -30.12
C PHE A 14 -26.14 20.37 -29.61
N PHE A 15 -26.52 19.14 -29.97
CA PHE A 15 -27.64 18.43 -29.38
C PHE A 15 -27.24 17.84 -28.03
N VAL A 16 -28.11 17.88 -27.02
CA VAL A 16 -27.80 17.34 -25.70
C VAL A 16 -27.92 15.82 -25.74
N ALA A 17 -26.86 15.10 -25.38
CA ALA A 17 -26.90 13.65 -25.42
C ALA A 17 -27.85 13.09 -24.33
N PRO A 18 -28.58 11.99 -24.59
CA PRO A 18 -29.48 11.39 -23.59
C PRO A 18 -28.75 10.94 -22.32
N PRO A 19 -29.39 11.00 -21.13
CA PRO A 19 -28.78 10.59 -19.86
C PRO A 19 -28.18 9.18 -19.84
N GLN A 20 -28.76 8.28 -20.64
CA GLN A 20 -28.33 6.88 -20.75
C GLN A 20 -27.02 6.71 -21.52
N ARG A 21 -26.70 7.65 -22.42
CA ARG A 21 -25.48 7.66 -23.25
C ARG A 21 -24.40 8.59 -22.69
N THR A 22 -24.77 9.53 -21.82
CA THR A 22 -23.79 10.38 -21.14
C THR A 22 -23.07 9.61 -20.03
N PRO A 23 -21.73 9.61 -19.99
CA PRO A 23 -21.00 9.07 -18.83
C PRO A 23 -21.42 9.82 -17.55
N LYS A 24 -21.27 9.20 -16.38
CA LYS A 24 -21.53 9.87 -15.09
C LYS A 24 -20.51 11.01 -14.91
N LEU A 25 -20.90 12.22 -15.29
CA LEU A 25 -20.09 13.43 -15.19
C LEU A 25 -20.30 14.09 -13.81
N PRO A 26 -19.23 14.35 -13.04
CA PRO A 26 -19.31 15.07 -11.78
C PRO A 26 -19.51 16.57 -12.01
N GLY A 27 -20.23 17.23 -11.11
CA GLY A 27 -20.34 18.71 -11.02
C GLY A 27 -20.60 19.44 -12.33
N ASP A 28 -19.74 20.38 -12.71
CA ASP A 28 -19.88 21.28 -13.88
C ASP A 28 -19.16 20.78 -15.15
N LYS A 29 -18.86 19.48 -15.22
CA LYS A 29 -18.10 18.90 -16.32
C LYS A 29 -18.98 18.57 -17.53
N ILE A 30 -18.46 18.83 -18.73
CA ILE A 30 -19.05 18.44 -20.01
C ILE A 30 -18.13 17.51 -20.81
N THR A 31 -18.70 16.80 -21.78
CA THR A 31 -17.95 16.13 -22.86
C THR A 31 -18.30 16.74 -24.21
N LEU A 32 -17.29 16.95 -25.06
CA LEU A 32 -17.43 17.50 -26.40
C LEU A 32 -16.91 16.49 -27.45
N PRO A 33 -17.28 16.62 -28.73
CA PRO A 33 -16.75 15.74 -29.77
C PRO A 33 -15.31 16.11 -30.16
N GLN A 34 -14.59 15.16 -30.77
CA GLN A 34 -13.21 15.38 -31.24
C GLN A 34 -13.12 16.54 -32.25
N SER A 35 -14.14 16.72 -33.10
CA SER A 35 -14.22 17.84 -34.04
C SER A 35 -14.23 19.20 -33.34
N ALA A 36 -14.76 19.31 -32.12
CA ALA A 36 -14.70 20.54 -31.33
C ALA A 36 -13.26 20.84 -30.87
N LEU A 37 -12.47 19.83 -30.51
CA LEU A 37 -11.05 20.01 -30.16
C LEU A 37 -10.25 20.52 -31.35
N GLU A 38 -10.46 19.94 -32.54
CA GLU A 38 -9.80 20.38 -33.77
C GLU A 38 -10.12 21.85 -34.09
N GLN A 39 -11.38 22.26 -33.94
CA GLN A 39 -11.81 23.64 -34.14
C GLN A 39 -11.25 24.59 -33.07
N LEU A 40 -11.16 24.15 -31.81
CA LEU A 40 -10.55 24.94 -30.74
C LEU A 40 -9.05 25.13 -30.98
N LEU A 41 -8.33 24.08 -31.40
CA LEU A 41 -6.94 24.18 -31.81
C LEU A 41 -6.79 25.07 -33.05
N ALA A 42 -7.75 25.02 -33.99
CA ALA A 42 -7.79 25.89 -35.16
C ALA A 42 -7.92 27.38 -34.77
N ALA A 43 -8.70 27.67 -33.72
CA ALA A 43 -8.95 29.01 -33.20
C ALA A 43 -7.93 29.49 -32.15
N ALA A 44 -7.04 28.62 -31.67
CA ALA A 44 -6.09 28.94 -30.61
C ALA A 44 -5.01 29.94 -31.05
N PRO A 45 -4.66 30.93 -30.21
CA PRO A 45 -3.58 31.88 -30.53
C PRO A 45 -2.23 31.17 -30.60
N LEU A 46 -1.39 31.57 -31.56
CA LEU A 46 -0.03 31.06 -31.71
C LEU A 46 0.87 31.68 -30.63
N ARG A 47 1.41 30.87 -29.72
CA ARG A 47 2.42 31.32 -28.74
C ARG A 47 3.81 30.80 -29.11
N GLU A 48 4.80 31.68 -28.98
CA GLU A 48 6.21 31.33 -29.11
C GLU A 48 6.68 30.66 -27.82
N VAL A 49 7.06 29.38 -27.87
CA VAL A 49 7.61 28.66 -26.72
C VAL A 49 9.12 28.83 -26.72
N SER A 50 9.66 29.53 -25.72
CA SER A 50 11.09 29.48 -25.42
C SER A 50 11.41 28.13 -24.77
N SER A 51 11.96 27.18 -25.52
CA SER A 51 12.38 25.88 -24.97
C SER A 51 13.58 26.06 -24.04
N GLN A 52 13.34 26.30 -22.75
CA GLN A 52 14.34 26.10 -21.70
C GLN A 52 14.37 24.60 -21.35
N GLY A 53 15.12 23.82 -22.14
CA GLY A 53 15.32 22.40 -21.92
C GLY A 53 16.55 21.91 -22.66
N SER A 54 17.62 21.67 -21.89
CA SER A 54 18.89 21.10 -22.36
C SER A 54 18.71 19.68 -22.91
N SER A 55 19.31 19.40 -24.07
CA SER A 55 19.41 18.12 -24.79
C SER A 55 18.42 17.95 -25.96
N ARG A 56 18.74 18.57 -27.10
CA ARG A 56 18.31 18.07 -28.42
C ARG A 56 19.53 17.52 -29.16
N GLN A 57 19.37 16.31 -29.73
CA GLN A 57 20.41 15.62 -30.50
C GLN A 57 20.66 16.37 -31.81
N TYR A 58 21.93 16.69 -32.08
CA TYR A 58 22.35 17.31 -33.33
C TYR A 58 22.03 16.41 -34.51
N THR A 59 21.68 17.00 -35.65
CA THR A 59 21.59 16.26 -36.92
C THR A 59 22.95 15.59 -37.19
N SER A 60 22.96 14.38 -37.76
CA SER A 60 24.19 13.59 -37.98
C SER A 60 25.23 14.26 -38.90
N THR A 61 24.88 15.41 -39.48
CA THR A 61 25.68 16.20 -40.42
C THR A 61 26.19 17.52 -39.80
N PHE A 62 25.94 17.76 -38.51
CA PHE A 62 26.33 18.99 -37.83
C PHE A 62 27.82 18.99 -37.44
N ASP A 63 28.63 19.78 -38.15
CA ASP A 63 30.02 20.08 -37.81
C ASP A 63 30.13 21.50 -37.19
N PRO A 64 30.59 21.64 -35.92
CA PRO A 64 30.72 22.93 -35.23
C PRO A 64 31.73 23.91 -35.85
N PHE A 65 32.65 23.43 -36.69
CA PHE A 65 33.74 24.24 -37.24
C PHE A 65 33.53 24.63 -38.71
N ASN A 66 32.46 24.15 -39.34
CA ASN A 66 32.13 24.50 -40.72
C ASN A 66 31.06 25.62 -40.76
N PRO A 67 31.37 26.80 -41.34
CA PRO A 67 30.46 27.95 -41.34
C PRO A 67 29.17 27.72 -42.14
N HIS A 68 29.17 26.79 -43.11
CA HIS A 68 27.99 26.49 -43.91
C HIS A 68 27.00 25.59 -43.18
N THR A 69 27.48 24.56 -42.46
CA THR A 69 26.63 23.70 -41.62
C THR A 69 26.11 24.48 -40.42
N PHE A 70 26.93 25.35 -39.82
CA PHE A 70 26.50 26.24 -38.75
C PHE A 70 25.42 27.22 -39.20
N ALA A 71 25.57 27.85 -40.37
CA ALA A 71 24.56 28.77 -40.92
C ALA A 71 23.25 28.05 -41.28
N ALA A 72 23.33 26.86 -41.86
CA ALA A 72 22.16 26.03 -42.18
C ALA A 72 21.42 25.59 -40.91
N GLU A 73 22.14 25.13 -39.89
CA GLU A 73 21.58 24.78 -38.59
C GLU A 73 21.00 26.01 -37.87
N SER A 74 21.67 27.18 -37.94
CA SER A 74 21.13 28.42 -37.34
C SER A 74 19.84 28.89 -38.01
N ARG A 75 19.73 28.71 -39.34
CA ARG A 75 18.50 29.03 -40.11
C ARG A 75 17.41 28.01 -39.85
N ALA A 76 17.74 26.73 -39.76
CA ALA A 76 16.80 25.68 -39.36
C ALA A 76 16.27 25.95 -37.94
N ARG A 77 17.13 26.29 -36.98
CA ARG A 77 16.74 26.69 -35.61
C ARG A 77 15.94 27.99 -35.55
N ALA A 78 16.23 28.95 -36.42
CA ALA A 78 15.44 30.18 -36.51
C ALA A 78 14.06 29.95 -37.16
N GLN A 79 13.92 28.91 -37.99
CA GLN A 79 12.65 28.48 -38.59
C GLN A 79 11.86 27.52 -37.68
N GLU A 80 12.55 26.73 -36.84
CA GLU A 80 12.02 25.80 -35.83
C GLU A 80 11.81 26.44 -34.44
N LEU A 81 11.56 27.76 -34.39
CA LEU A 81 10.84 28.33 -33.25
C LEU A 81 9.42 27.76 -33.30
N ASP A 82 9.24 26.63 -32.61
CA ASP A 82 8.04 25.82 -32.58
C ASP A 82 6.84 26.68 -32.11
N ARG A 83 6.13 27.30 -33.06
CA ARG A 83 4.89 28.06 -32.80
C ARG A 83 3.79 27.05 -32.48
N GLN A 84 3.76 26.57 -31.25
CA GLN A 84 2.74 25.64 -30.79
C GLN A 84 1.44 26.39 -30.48
N ARG A 85 0.33 25.88 -31.02
CA ARG A 85 -1.03 26.33 -30.68
C ARG A 85 -1.33 25.80 -29.28
N GLN A 86 -1.23 26.65 -28.27
CA GLN A 86 -1.49 26.26 -26.89
C GLN A 86 -2.87 26.76 -26.45
N LEU A 87 -3.75 25.83 -26.07
CA LEU A 87 -5.03 26.16 -25.46
C LEU A 87 -4.82 26.66 -24.02
N PRO A 88 -5.61 27.64 -23.55
CA PRO A 88 -5.53 28.09 -22.17
C PRO A 88 -5.92 26.95 -21.22
N HIS A 89 -5.21 26.85 -20.10
CA HIS A 89 -5.53 25.92 -19.02
C HIS A 89 -5.97 26.71 -17.78
N PRO A 90 -7.12 26.38 -17.17
CA PRO A 90 -8.15 25.41 -17.60
C PRO A 90 -9.03 25.94 -18.75
N LEU A 91 -9.60 25.04 -19.54
CA LEU A 91 -10.57 25.35 -20.60
C LEU A 91 -11.98 25.48 -20.02
N THR A 92 -12.55 26.67 -20.09
CA THR A 92 -13.91 26.97 -19.62
C THR A 92 -14.84 27.35 -20.76
N PHE A 93 -16.10 26.93 -20.66
CA PHE A 93 -17.12 27.13 -21.66
C PHE A 93 -18.34 27.82 -21.05
N ARG A 94 -18.95 28.73 -21.82
CA ARG A 94 -20.24 29.34 -21.52
C ARG A 94 -21.31 28.57 -22.29
N LEU A 95 -22.18 27.88 -21.57
CA LEU A 95 -23.33 27.16 -22.11
C LEU A 95 -24.55 28.08 -22.11
N VAL A 96 -25.24 28.15 -23.24
CA VAL A 96 -26.48 28.91 -23.40
C VAL A 96 -27.55 27.98 -23.91
N ASN A 97 -28.65 27.86 -23.18
CA ASN A 97 -29.84 27.19 -23.69
C ASN A 97 -30.66 28.21 -24.51
N PRO A 98 -30.80 28.05 -25.84
CA PRO A 98 -31.50 29.00 -26.70
C PRO A 98 -33.02 29.03 -26.47
N LYS A 99 -33.60 28.08 -25.72
CA LYS A 99 -35.04 28.06 -25.44
C LYS A 99 -35.45 28.98 -24.30
N ASN A 100 -34.58 29.19 -23.31
CA ASN A 100 -34.89 29.93 -22.08
C ASN A 100 -33.85 31.00 -21.73
N ASP A 101 -32.85 31.21 -22.60
CA ASP A 101 -31.72 32.13 -22.42
C ASP A 101 -30.94 31.96 -21.10
N ARG A 102 -31.07 30.80 -20.44
CA ARG A 102 -30.26 30.48 -19.26
C ARG A 102 -28.82 30.24 -19.65
N VAL A 103 -27.93 30.78 -18.82
CA VAL A 103 -26.49 30.76 -19.02
C VAL A 103 -25.82 30.11 -17.83
N ILE A 104 -24.96 29.14 -18.08
CA ILE A 104 -24.09 28.55 -17.06
C ILE A 104 -22.69 28.35 -17.60
N TYR A 105 -21.70 28.41 -16.72
CA TYR A 105 -20.32 28.09 -17.05
C TYR A 105 -19.98 26.64 -16.68
N ALA A 106 -19.14 26.01 -17.49
CA ALA A 106 -18.77 24.62 -17.36
C ALA A 106 -17.32 24.37 -17.78
N GLY A 107 -16.73 23.30 -17.26
CA GLY A 107 -15.41 22.83 -17.64
C GLY A 107 -15.46 21.60 -18.53
N ILE A 108 -14.47 21.42 -19.40
CA ILE A 108 -14.34 20.18 -20.18
C ILE A 108 -13.70 19.07 -19.32
N ARG A 109 -14.27 17.86 -19.40
CA ARG A 109 -13.61 16.64 -18.89
C ARG A 109 -12.77 15.99 -19.98
N GLU A 110 -13.40 15.73 -21.13
CA GLU A 110 -12.76 15.04 -22.25
C GLU A 110 -13.49 15.28 -23.58
N PHE A 111 -12.81 14.97 -24.68
CA PHE A 111 -13.33 15.10 -26.05
C PHE A 111 -13.74 13.73 -26.64
N SER A 112 -14.77 13.11 -26.06
CA SER A 112 -15.21 11.74 -26.37
C SER A 112 -16.67 11.63 -26.85
N ALA A 113 -17.40 12.75 -26.95
CA ALA A 113 -18.81 12.72 -27.35
C ALA A 113 -18.99 12.40 -28.85
N GLU A 114 -20.18 11.90 -29.23
CA GLU A 114 -20.54 11.71 -30.63
C GLU A 114 -20.58 13.05 -31.37
N GLU A 115 -20.33 13.02 -32.68
CA GLU A 115 -20.36 14.22 -33.50
C GLU A 115 -21.72 14.92 -33.40
N GLN A 116 -21.69 16.25 -33.24
CA GLN A 116 -22.87 17.11 -33.05
C GLN A 116 -23.61 16.93 -31.72
N GLU A 117 -23.12 16.10 -30.80
CA GLU A 117 -23.69 15.92 -29.46
C GLU A 117 -22.80 16.51 -28.35
N VAL A 118 -23.42 16.93 -27.23
CA VAL A 118 -22.73 17.37 -26.01
C VAL A 118 -23.24 16.59 -24.81
N GLY A 119 -22.33 16.02 -24.02
CA GLY A 119 -22.68 15.38 -22.76
C GLY A 119 -22.71 16.40 -21.63
N LEU A 120 -23.85 16.50 -20.94
CA LEU A 120 -24.05 17.40 -19.80
C LEU A 120 -24.26 16.60 -18.51
N SER A 121 -23.63 17.05 -17.42
CA SER A 121 -23.89 16.50 -16.09
C SER A 121 -25.34 16.72 -15.66
N ALA A 122 -25.79 15.94 -14.66
CA ALA A 122 -27.14 16.12 -14.09
C ALA A 122 -27.33 17.50 -13.45
N PHE A 123 -26.25 18.07 -12.91
CA PHE A 123 -26.24 19.44 -12.37
C PHE A 123 -26.49 20.48 -13.48
N LEU A 124 -25.73 20.41 -14.58
CA LEU A 124 -25.85 21.36 -15.69
C LEU A 124 -27.21 21.29 -16.38
N ARG A 125 -27.80 20.08 -16.50
CA ARG A 125 -29.15 19.91 -17.07
C ARG A 125 -30.22 20.60 -16.24
N ARG A 126 -30.16 20.46 -14.90
CA ARG A 126 -31.09 21.16 -13.99
C ARG A 126 -30.91 22.67 -14.06
N ALA A 127 -29.67 23.15 -14.05
CA ALA A 127 -29.40 24.58 -14.14
C ALA A 127 -29.91 25.20 -15.45
N LEU A 128 -29.70 24.51 -16.58
CA LEU A 128 -30.18 24.91 -17.90
C LEU A 128 -31.68 24.65 -18.16
N ASP A 129 -32.41 24.09 -17.19
CA ASP A 129 -33.84 23.74 -17.28
C ASP A 129 -34.18 22.75 -18.40
N ILE A 130 -33.32 21.75 -18.58
CA ILE A 130 -33.49 20.69 -19.58
C ILE A 130 -34.07 19.48 -18.85
N GLU A 131 -35.38 19.30 -18.94
CA GLU A 131 -36.10 18.19 -18.33
C GLU A 131 -35.80 16.86 -19.03
N ASP A 132 -35.66 15.79 -18.25
CA ASP A 132 -35.40 14.44 -18.76
C ASP A 132 -36.60 13.86 -19.56
N GLU A 133 -37.79 14.48 -19.47
CA GLU A 133 -38.99 14.12 -20.25
C GLU A 133 -38.89 14.54 -21.73
N GLN A 134 -38.03 15.51 -22.07
CA GLN A 134 -37.80 15.97 -23.45
C GLN A 134 -37.08 14.93 -24.33
N PHE A 135 -36.61 13.83 -23.73
CA PHE A 135 -36.03 12.67 -24.42
C PHE A 135 -37.07 11.56 -24.68
N GLN A 136 -38.33 11.75 -24.29
CA GLN A 136 -39.44 10.83 -24.57
C GLN A 136 -40.45 11.49 -25.50
N LEU A 137 -40.58 11.04 -26.75
CA LEU A 137 -41.80 11.28 -27.52
C LEU A 137 -42.31 10.03 -28.25
N GLN A 138 -43.51 9.65 -27.82
CA GLN A 138 -44.68 9.15 -28.56
C GLN A 138 -44.57 7.88 -29.42
N PRO A 139 -45.12 6.74 -28.95
CA PRO A 139 -45.61 5.69 -29.85
C PRO A 139 -47.02 6.08 -30.34
N GLY A 140 -47.13 6.51 -31.60
CA GLY A 140 -48.38 6.96 -32.21
C GLY A 140 -48.64 6.35 -33.59
N GLU A 141 -49.47 5.30 -33.58
CA GLU A 141 -50.52 4.99 -34.55
C GLU A 141 -50.25 4.15 -35.83
N HIS A 142 -50.75 2.91 -35.73
CA HIS A 142 -51.46 2.10 -36.74
C HIS A 142 -50.72 1.51 -37.96
N ALA A 143 -50.42 0.21 -37.86
CA ALA A 143 -50.85 -0.77 -38.86
C ALA A 143 -51.03 -2.16 -38.22
N THR A 144 -52.20 -2.73 -38.44
CA THR A 144 -52.64 -4.08 -38.14
C THR A 144 -51.91 -5.13 -38.99
N GLU A 145 -52.02 -6.39 -38.53
CA GLU A 145 -52.03 -7.63 -39.32
C GLU A 145 -50.70 -8.35 -39.68
N THR A 146 -50.55 -9.50 -39.03
CA THR A 146 -50.18 -10.83 -39.58
C THR A 146 -48.86 -11.09 -40.30
N ALA A 147 -48.21 -12.15 -39.80
CA ALA A 147 -47.59 -13.27 -40.54
C ALA A 147 -46.15 -13.13 -41.09
N GLN A 148 -45.38 -14.15 -40.68
CA GLN A 148 -44.38 -14.89 -41.43
C GLN A 148 -42.95 -14.33 -41.60
N SER A 149 -42.04 -15.16 -41.09
CA SER A 149 -40.66 -15.39 -41.52
C SER A 149 -40.36 -15.10 -42.98
N THR A 150 -39.29 -14.34 -43.27
CA THR A 150 -38.19 -14.73 -44.18
C THR A 150 -37.10 -13.63 -44.26
N ASP A 151 -35.87 -14.07 -44.07
CA ASP A 151 -34.64 -13.75 -44.80
C ASP A 151 -34.14 -12.29 -45.08
N LEU A 152 -32.92 -12.09 -44.57
CA LEU A 152 -31.73 -11.47 -45.16
C LEU A 152 -31.62 -9.93 -45.29
N ASN A 153 -30.49 -9.45 -44.74
CA ASN A 153 -29.73 -8.27 -45.15
C ASN A 153 -30.48 -6.93 -45.27
N ASN A 154 -30.45 -6.16 -44.19
CA ASN A 154 -30.21 -4.73 -44.33
C ASN A 154 -29.46 -4.19 -43.11
N GLY A 155 -28.37 -3.45 -43.35
CA GLY A 155 -27.68 -2.65 -42.34
C GLY A 155 -28.57 -1.50 -41.90
N GLY A 156 -29.52 -1.80 -41.02
CA GLY A 156 -30.42 -0.84 -40.40
C GLY A 156 -29.67 -0.07 -39.33
N ARG A 157 -29.14 1.09 -39.73
CA ARG A 157 -28.75 2.20 -38.87
C ARG A 157 -29.82 2.36 -37.78
N LEU A 158 -29.48 2.08 -36.52
CA LEU A 158 -30.29 2.46 -35.36
C LEU A 158 -30.59 3.95 -35.55
N GLU A 159 -31.84 4.31 -35.85
CA GLU A 159 -32.24 5.70 -35.94
C GLU A 159 -32.00 6.32 -34.57
N SER A 160 -30.90 7.07 -34.49
CA SER A 160 -30.46 7.82 -33.33
C SER A 160 -31.66 8.61 -32.80
N VAL A 161 -32.04 8.32 -31.56
CA VAL A 161 -32.94 9.14 -30.76
C VAL A 161 -32.24 10.49 -30.57
N ARG A 162 -32.42 11.39 -31.54
CA ARG A 162 -31.88 12.74 -31.47
C ARG A 162 -32.75 13.55 -30.52
N SER A 163 -32.12 14.09 -29.48
CA SER A 163 -32.78 14.98 -28.54
C SER A 163 -33.29 16.25 -29.26
N THR A 164 -34.43 16.77 -28.82
CA THR A 164 -34.99 18.04 -29.35
C THR A 164 -34.38 19.27 -28.66
N SER A 165 -33.45 19.06 -27.74
CA SER A 165 -32.86 20.12 -26.92
C SER A 165 -31.42 20.37 -27.35
N THR A 166 -31.16 21.60 -27.78
CA THR A 166 -29.86 22.07 -28.24
C THR A 166 -29.26 23.03 -27.24
N VAL A 167 -27.94 23.05 -27.10
CA VAL A 167 -27.20 24.01 -26.30
C VAL A 167 -26.11 24.66 -27.16
N THR A 168 -25.96 25.98 -27.02
CA THR A 168 -24.87 26.72 -27.67
C THR A 168 -23.69 26.81 -26.72
N VAL A 169 -22.55 26.30 -27.14
CA VAL A 169 -21.31 26.25 -26.35
C VAL A 169 -20.36 27.31 -26.88
N HIS A 170 -19.96 28.25 -26.04
CA HIS A 170 -18.95 29.26 -26.37
C HIS A 170 -17.69 29.03 -25.54
N ALA A 171 -16.51 29.06 -26.16
CA ALA A 171 -15.25 29.15 -25.44
C ALA A 171 -15.15 30.54 -24.82
N LYS A 172 -15.11 30.61 -23.49
CA LYS A 172 -14.98 31.87 -22.75
C LYS A 172 -14.16 31.62 -21.50
N GLN A 173 -13.00 32.28 -21.41
CA GLN A 173 -12.14 32.17 -20.25
C GLN A 173 -12.72 33.00 -19.10
N LEU A 174 -12.91 32.36 -17.94
CA LEU A 174 -13.29 33.06 -16.71
C LEU A 174 -12.05 33.52 -15.94
N PRO A 175 -12.13 34.66 -15.22
CA PRO A 175 -11.08 35.07 -14.30
C PRO A 175 -10.98 34.09 -13.12
N LYS A 176 -9.77 33.99 -12.56
CA LYS A 176 -9.51 33.22 -11.34
C LYS A 176 -10.23 33.86 -10.16
N GLY A 177 -10.97 33.06 -9.39
CA GLY A 177 -11.71 33.52 -8.23
C GLY A 177 -10.81 33.77 -7.03
N THR A 178 -11.10 34.82 -6.28
CA THR A 178 -10.44 35.15 -4.99
C THR A 178 -11.39 34.99 -3.81
N TYR A 179 -12.68 35.29 -4.00
CA TYR A 179 -13.69 35.19 -2.96
C TYR A 179 -15.02 34.67 -3.52
N VAL A 180 -15.72 33.87 -2.73
CA VAL A 180 -17.11 33.47 -2.99
C VAL A 180 -17.94 33.54 -1.71
N ARG A 181 -19.13 34.12 -1.83
CA ARG A 181 -20.16 34.10 -0.79
C ARG A 181 -21.20 33.07 -1.12
N LEU A 182 -21.34 32.08 -0.25
CA LEU A 182 -22.35 31.03 -0.35
C LEU A 182 -23.45 31.26 0.69
N ARG A 183 -24.70 31.00 0.31
CA ARG A 183 -25.85 31.07 1.22
C ARG A 183 -26.49 29.69 1.36
N PRO A 184 -26.57 29.12 2.56
CA PRO A 184 -27.27 27.86 2.74
C PRO A 184 -28.80 28.03 2.63
N LEU A 185 -29.50 27.04 2.13
CA LEU A 185 -30.97 27.05 2.03
C LEU A 185 -31.71 26.32 3.16
N GLU A 186 -31.04 25.44 3.90
CA GLU A 186 -31.60 24.62 4.98
C GLU A 186 -31.13 25.13 6.36
N ALA A 187 -31.46 24.48 7.47
CA ALA A 187 -31.07 24.92 8.83
C ALA A 187 -30.24 23.83 9.55
N GLY A 188 -29.32 24.24 10.44
CA GLY A 188 -28.58 23.30 11.31
C GLY A 188 -27.13 23.01 10.90
N TYR A 189 -26.38 24.01 10.42
CA TYR A 189 -25.00 23.81 9.95
C TYR A 189 -23.93 23.89 11.05
N ASP A 190 -22.96 22.98 11.00
CA ASP A 190 -21.74 23.01 11.82
C ASP A 190 -20.52 23.52 11.03
N PRO A 191 -19.98 24.73 11.34
CA PRO A 191 -18.87 25.42 10.68
C PRO A 191 -17.62 24.59 10.40
N GLU A 192 -17.32 23.66 11.30
CA GLU A 192 -16.05 22.93 11.30
C GLU A 192 -16.01 21.77 10.28
N ASP A 193 -17.15 21.12 10.01
CA ASP A 193 -17.19 19.90 9.18
C ASP A 193 -17.28 20.20 7.67
N TRP A 194 -17.87 21.33 7.27
CA TRP A 194 -18.15 21.58 5.84
C TRP A 194 -17.05 22.31 5.08
N LYS A 195 -16.10 22.98 5.72
CA LYS A 195 -15.04 23.70 4.99
C LYS A 195 -14.18 22.73 4.15
N ALA A 196 -13.74 21.64 4.79
CA ALA A 196 -12.98 20.59 4.12
C ALA A 196 -13.82 19.82 3.08
N LEU A 197 -15.11 19.58 3.38
CA LEU A 197 -16.03 18.93 2.43
C LEU A 197 -16.26 19.77 1.19
N LEU A 198 -16.53 21.06 1.37
CA LEU A 198 -16.76 22.00 0.28
C LEU A 198 -15.49 22.18 -0.55
N GLU A 199 -14.33 22.33 0.08
CA GLU A 199 -13.05 22.45 -0.62
C GLU A 199 -12.76 21.21 -1.49
N ARG A 200 -12.90 20.01 -0.91
CA ARG A 200 -12.74 18.76 -1.65
C ARG A 200 -13.74 18.67 -2.79
N HIS A 201 -15.02 18.96 -2.52
CA HIS A 201 -16.08 18.87 -3.51
C HIS A 201 -15.90 19.86 -4.66
N LEU A 202 -15.47 21.09 -4.37
CA LEU A 202 -15.16 22.09 -5.41
C LEU A 202 -13.96 21.65 -6.24
N ARG A 203 -12.91 21.12 -5.62
CA ARG A 203 -11.69 20.65 -6.31
C ARG A 203 -11.96 19.47 -7.25
N ASP A 204 -12.72 18.47 -6.78
CA ASP A 204 -12.94 17.23 -7.52
C ASP A 204 -14.01 17.40 -8.62
N ASN A 205 -15.06 18.17 -8.33
CA ASN A 205 -16.27 18.19 -9.18
C ASN A 205 -16.46 19.48 -9.98
N PHE A 206 -15.91 20.63 -9.56
CA PHE A 206 -16.19 21.94 -10.17
C PHE A 206 -14.95 22.60 -10.77
N THR A 207 -15.10 23.23 -11.94
CA THR A 207 -14.08 24.12 -12.54
C THR A 207 -14.46 25.58 -12.45
N THR A 208 -15.75 25.85 -12.44
CA THR A 208 -16.35 27.17 -12.51
C THR A 208 -17.51 27.28 -11.52
N LEU A 209 -17.70 28.48 -10.98
CA LEU A 209 -18.86 28.83 -10.17
C LEU A 209 -19.60 29.98 -10.84
N THR A 210 -20.90 29.79 -11.09
CA THR A 210 -21.78 30.80 -11.70
C THR A 210 -22.58 31.50 -10.61
N THR A 211 -22.68 32.82 -10.68
CA THR A 211 -23.48 33.61 -9.73
C THR A 211 -24.97 33.31 -9.86
N GLY A 212 -25.68 33.22 -8.73
CA GLY A 212 -27.11 32.92 -8.67
C GLY A 212 -27.47 31.44 -8.83
N GLU A 213 -26.48 30.55 -9.03
CA GLU A 213 -26.72 29.12 -9.21
C GLU A 213 -26.69 28.33 -7.88
N LEU A 214 -27.36 27.17 -7.86
CA LEU A 214 -27.50 26.32 -6.67
C LEU A 214 -26.46 25.20 -6.63
N LEU A 215 -25.40 25.37 -5.87
CA LEU A 215 -24.42 24.33 -5.59
C LEU A 215 -25.01 23.26 -4.66
N SER A 216 -25.07 22.01 -5.13
CA SER A 216 -25.46 20.85 -4.31
C SER A 216 -24.24 20.02 -3.94
N VAL A 217 -24.06 19.76 -2.64
CA VAL A 217 -22.90 19.04 -2.07
C VAL A 217 -23.38 17.83 -1.29
N SER A 218 -22.90 16.64 -1.61
CA SER A 218 -23.21 15.43 -0.86
C SER A 218 -22.29 15.28 0.36
N GLY A 219 -22.87 15.07 1.55
CA GLY A 219 -22.17 14.83 2.80
C GLY A 219 -21.84 13.36 3.07
N TYR A 220 -21.10 13.09 4.16
CA TYR A 220 -20.66 11.76 4.58
C TYR A 220 -21.78 10.74 4.89
N ARG A 221 -23.04 11.18 5.06
CA ARG A 221 -24.19 10.35 5.46
C ARG A 221 -25.34 10.35 4.46
N ASN A 222 -25.07 10.60 3.17
CA ASN A 222 -26.09 10.76 2.14
C ASN A 222 -27.01 11.99 2.36
N GLU A 223 -26.58 12.94 3.18
CA GLU A 223 -27.22 14.25 3.35
C GLU A 223 -26.81 15.15 2.17
N MET A 224 -27.78 15.86 1.58
CA MET A 224 -27.57 16.73 0.43
C MET A 224 -27.65 18.19 0.87
N PHE A 225 -26.52 18.88 0.88
CA PHE A 225 -26.47 20.30 1.22
C PHE A 225 -26.66 21.16 -0.02
N ARG A 226 -27.53 22.18 0.06
CA ARG A 226 -27.79 23.12 -1.02
C ARG A 226 -27.33 24.52 -0.64
N PHE A 227 -26.45 25.09 -1.44
CA PHE A 227 -25.90 26.44 -1.29
C PHE A 227 -26.19 27.27 -2.53
N LEU A 228 -26.69 28.49 -2.34
CA LEU A 228 -26.82 29.48 -3.39
C LEU A 228 -25.50 30.27 -3.50
N VAL A 229 -24.95 30.37 -4.70
CA VAL A 229 -23.81 31.26 -4.98
C VAL A 229 -24.32 32.69 -5.04
N ASP A 230 -24.14 33.45 -3.97
CA ASP A 230 -24.67 34.81 -3.84
C ASP A 230 -23.78 35.83 -4.55
N ARG A 231 -22.47 35.81 -4.25
CA ARG A 231 -21.49 36.75 -4.81
C ARG A 231 -20.16 36.06 -5.08
N VAL A 232 -19.44 36.56 -6.08
CA VAL A 232 -18.08 36.11 -6.44
C VAL A 232 -17.20 37.33 -6.69
N GLU A 233 -15.91 37.19 -6.41
CA GLU A 233 -14.88 38.17 -6.78
C GLU A 233 -13.78 37.50 -7.61
N PRO A 234 -13.30 38.14 -8.70
CA PRO A 234 -13.70 39.44 -9.23
C PRO A 234 -15.15 39.48 -9.74
N GLU A 235 -15.79 40.65 -9.67
CA GLU A 235 -17.21 40.79 -10.05
C GLU A 235 -17.43 40.39 -11.52
N GLY A 236 -18.34 39.45 -11.73
CA GLY A 236 -18.71 38.93 -13.05
C GLY A 236 -19.76 37.82 -12.95
N ASP A 237 -20.17 37.28 -14.10
CA ASP A 237 -21.19 36.23 -14.15
C ASP A 237 -20.73 34.90 -13.51
N GLY A 238 -19.42 34.68 -13.42
CA GLY A 238 -18.81 33.51 -12.80
C GLY A 238 -17.29 33.60 -12.67
N ILE A 239 -16.72 32.68 -11.90
CA ILE A 239 -15.27 32.58 -11.61
C ILE A 239 -14.74 31.18 -11.88
N CYS A 240 -13.44 31.07 -12.16
CA CYS A 240 -12.73 29.81 -12.21
C CYS A 240 -12.10 29.48 -10.86
N VAL A 241 -12.28 28.24 -10.38
CA VAL A 241 -11.85 27.76 -9.05
C VAL A 241 -10.69 26.76 -9.11
N VAL A 242 -10.05 26.59 -10.27
CA VAL A 242 -8.90 25.69 -10.46
C VAL A 242 -7.60 26.45 -10.23
N ASP A 243 -6.69 25.86 -9.43
CA ASP A 243 -5.40 26.45 -9.04
C ASP A 243 -5.52 27.86 -8.47
N THR A 244 -6.47 28.03 -7.54
CA THR A 244 -6.78 29.30 -6.86
C THR A 244 -7.03 29.10 -5.37
N ASP A 245 -6.49 30.00 -4.56
CA ASP A 245 -6.81 30.11 -3.14
C ASP A 245 -8.12 30.91 -2.99
N LEU A 246 -9.25 30.22 -2.96
CA LEU A 246 -10.58 30.83 -2.88
C LEU A 246 -11.02 31.01 -1.42
N GLU A 247 -11.29 32.25 -1.01
CA GLU A 247 -11.92 32.54 0.27
C GLU A 247 -13.43 32.27 0.20
N VAL A 248 -13.94 31.38 1.06
CA VAL A 248 -15.36 31.02 1.12
C VAL A 248 -16.00 31.60 2.37
N ASP A 249 -17.02 32.43 2.20
CA ASP A 249 -17.82 33.02 3.28
C ASP A 249 -19.27 32.53 3.20
N ILE A 250 -19.85 32.15 4.35
CA ILE A 250 -21.20 31.60 4.42
C ILE A 250 -22.09 32.50 5.28
N VAL A 251 -23.15 33.04 4.66
CA VAL A 251 -24.09 33.94 5.34
C VAL A 251 -25.42 33.24 5.60
N ALA A 252 -25.84 33.19 6.87
CA ALA A 252 -27.13 32.62 7.28
C ALA A 252 -28.31 33.48 6.79
N LEU A 253 -29.41 32.85 6.40
CA LEU A 253 -30.53 33.51 5.73
C LEU A 253 -31.50 34.20 6.73
N THR A 254 -31.61 33.74 7.99
CA THR A 254 -32.57 34.28 8.98
C THR A 254 -32.15 34.07 10.45
N GLU A 255 -32.64 34.92 11.36
CA GLU A 255 -32.40 34.85 12.82
C GLU A 255 -32.99 33.57 13.46
N ASP A 256 -34.10 33.05 12.90
CA ASP A 256 -34.74 31.81 13.36
C ASP A 256 -33.92 30.56 13.02
N GLN A 257 -33.31 30.51 11.83
CA GLN A 257 -32.38 29.44 11.46
C GLN A 257 -31.12 29.43 12.33
N ALA A 258 -30.63 30.61 12.76
CA ALA A 258 -29.51 30.72 13.68
C ALA A 258 -29.86 30.19 15.09
N ARG A 259 -31.08 30.45 15.57
CA ARG A 259 -31.59 29.91 16.85
C ARG A 259 -31.79 28.40 16.81
N GLU A 260 -32.33 27.86 15.73
CA GLU A 260 -32.48 26.40 15.55
C GLU A 260 -31.12 25.70 15.43
N THR A 261 -30.16 26.32 14.75
CA THR A 261 -28.77 25.84 14.69
C THR A 261 -28.11 25.84 16.07
N LEU A 262 -28.31 26.87 16.88
CA LEU A 262 -27.84 26.93 18.27
C LEU A 262 -28.49 25.84 19.15
N LYS A 263 -29.79 25.61 19.02
CA LYS A 263 -30.50 24.56 19.76
C LYS A 263 -29.99 23.16 19.38
N ARG A 264 -29.83 22.89 18.08
CA ARG A 264 -29.23 21.63 17.58
C ARG A 264 -27.78 21.46 18.04
N ARG A 265 -26.98 22.53 18.12
CA ARG A 265 -25.62 22.46 18.66
C ARG A 265 -25.60 22.10 20.14
N LEU A 266 -26.50 22.67 20.94
CA LEU A 266 -26.63 22.31 22.36
C LEU A 266 -27.08 20.85 22.53
N GLU A 267 -28.02 20.39 21.71
CA GLU A 267 -28.45 18.98 21.70
C GLU A 267 -27.33 18.03 21.25
N LYS A 268 -26.56 18.37 20.20
CA LYS A 268 -25.40 17.60 19.71
C LYS A 268 -24.26 17.58 20.74
N ALA A 269 -24.00 18.70 21.42
CA ALA A 269 -23.01 18.78 22.49
C ALA A 269 -23.40 17.91 23.70
N SER A 270 -24.70 17.82 24.02
CA SER A 270 -25.19 16.95 25.10
C SER A 270 -25.11 15.44 24.78
N ARG A 271 -24.92 15.09 23.50
CA ARG A 271 -24.80 13.71 22.99
C ARG A 271 -23.39 13.37 22.48
N ALA A 272 -22.44 14.28 22.63
CA ALA A 272 -21.07 14.06 22.18
C ALA A 272 -20.48 12.82 22.88
N PRO A 273 -19.60 12.05 22.22
CA PRO A 273 -18.96 10.89 22.82
C PRO A 273 -18.27 11.27 24.14
N GLY A 274 -18.58 10.54 25.23
CA GLY A 274 -18.06 10.80 26.58
C GLY A 274 -18.92 11.72 27.47
N SER A 275 -20.06 12.21 26.98
CA SER A 275 -21.08 12.91 27.79
C SER A 275 -22.01 11.93 28.52
N THR A 276 -22.75 12.40 29.54
CA THR A 276 -23.68 11.56 30.32
C THR A 276 -24.82 10.96 29.48
N GLY A 277 -25.16 11.60 28.35
CA GLY A 277 -26.18 11.13 27.41
C GLY A 277 -25.63 10.59 26.09
N GLY A 278 -24.31 10.57 25.89
CA GLY A 278 -23.62 10.16 24.66
C GLY A 278 -23.02 8.75 24.75
N SER A 279 -22.64 8.15 23.62
CA SER A 279 -21.85 6.92 23.62
C SER A 279 -20.47 7.13 24.26
N SER A 280 -19.86 6.07 24.77
CA SER A 280 -18.48 6.09 25.26
C SER A 280 -17.52 6.42 24.11
N ILE A 281 -16.40 7.09 24.43
CA ILE A 281 -15.35 7.42 23.45
C ILE A 281 -14.64 6.15 22.96
N GLY A 282 -14.58 5.12 23.81
CA GLY A 282 -13.75 3.94 23.58
C GLY A 282 -12.29 4.17 23.99
N GLY A 283 -11.37 3.35 23.49
CA GLY A 283 -9.93 3.53 23.76
C GLY A 283 -9.08 2.25 23.77
N ALA A 284 -7.85 2.39 24.24
CA ALA A 284 -6.92 1.26 24.36
C ALA A 284 -7.35 0.30 25.48
N LEU A 285 -7.22 -0.99 25.24
CA LEU A 285 -7.50 -2.06 26.20
C LEU A 285 -6.22 -2.77 26.62
N ALA A 286 -6.16 -3.17 27.88
CA ALA A 286 -5.17 -4.09 28.41
C ALA A 286 -5.79 -5.46 28.70
N LEU A 287 -4.99 -6.50 28.60
CA LEU A 287 -5.42 -7.86 28.92
C LEU A 287 -5.80 -7.99 30.40
N GLY A 288 -6.92 -8.67 30.66
CA GLY A 288 -7.48 -8.90 32.00
C GLY A 288 -8.24 -7.72 32.59
N GLU A 289 -8.20 -6.53 31.98
CA GLU A 289 -8.92 -5.36 32.45
C GLU A 289 -10.39 -5.42 32.03
N ALA A 290 -11.30 -5.18 32.99
CA ALA A 290 -12.72 -5.05 32.72
C ALA A 290 -13.07 -3.56 32.50
N VAL A 291 -13.57 -3.23 31.33
CA VAL A 291 -13.97 -1.88 30.96
C VAL A 291 -15.48 -1.78 30.90
N THR A 292 -16.04 -0.76 31.54
CA THR A 292 -17.47 -0.44 31.45
C THR A 292 -17.68 0.70 30.48
N GLY A 293 -18.69 0.58 29.62
CA GLY A 293 -19.00 1.55 28.58
C GLY A 293 -20.51 1.72 28.40
N GLN A 294 -20.88 2.67 27.55
CA GLN A 294 -22.26 2.92 27.16
C GLN A 294 -22.35 3.19 25.67
N VAL A 295 -23.38 2.68 25.00
CA VAL A 295 -23.57 2.81 23.56
C VAL A 295 -25.00 3.20 23.25
N ILE A 296 -25.17 4.21 22.40
CA ILE A 296 -26.47 4.60 21.88
C ILE A 296 -26.86 3.62 20.76
N PRO A 297 -28.12 3.16 20.70
CA PRO A 297 -28.59 2.34 19.59
C PRO A 297 -28.34 3.01 18.22
N GLY A 298 -27.63 2.32 17.33
CA GLY A 298 -27.16 2.78 16.02
C GLY A 298 -25.73 3.31 16.00
N GLU A 299 -25.11 3.54 17.16
CA GLU A 299 -23.72 3.99 17.29
C GLU A 299 -22.78 2.84 17.66
N HIS A 300 -21.48 3.09 17.47
CA HIS A 300 -20.40 2.14 17.72
C HIS A 300 -19.42 2.74 18.72
N VAL A 301 -18.91 1.93 19.65
CA VAL A 301 -17.82 2.29 20.55
C VAL A 301 -16.61 1.43 20.21
N ASP A 302 -15.51 2.09 19.82
CA ASP A 302 -14.33 1.42 19.28
C ASP A 302 -13.21 1.28 20.34
N TYR A 303 -12.62 0.10 20.41
CA TYR A 303 -11.52 -0.24 21.30
C TYR A 303 -10.34 -0.87 20.55
N GLU A 304 -9.15 -0.77 21.14
CA GLU A 304 -7.90 -1.23 20.52
C GLU A 304 -7.07 -2.06 21.49
N LEU A 305 -6.75 -3.29 21.10
CA LEU A 305 -5.82 -4.16 21.81
C LEU A 305 -4.50 -4.20 21.02
N SER A 306 -3.44 -3.61 21.57
CA SER A 306 -2.13 -3.50 20.90
C SER A 306 -1.08 -4.50 21.40
N LYS A 307 -1.27 -5.05 22.60
CA LYS A 307 -0.33 -5.98 23.24
C LYS A 307 -1.05 -7.25 23.65
N TRP A 308 -0.68 -8.36 23.02
CA TRP A 308 -1.12 -9.70 23.38
C TRP A 308 -0.08 -10.73 22.98
N ASP A 309 -0.11 -11.91 23.62
CA ASP A 309 0.70 -13.05 23.19
C ASP A 309 0.12 -13.67 21.92
N ARG A 310 0.91 -13.71 20.84
CA ARG A 310 0.49 -14.26 19.54
C ARG A 310 0.37 -15.79 19.54
N GLY A 311 0.89 -16.47 20.56
CA GLY A 311 0.80 -17.92 20.72
C GLY A 311 -0.45 -18.41 21.44
N GLU A 312 -1.23 -17.51 22.05
CA GLU A 312 -2.38 -17.86 22.91
C GLU A 312 -3.73 -17.47 22.28
N MET A 313 -4.81 -18.13 22.72
CA MET A 313 -6.17 -17.79 22.29
C MET A 313 -6.61 -16.49 22.96
N ILE A 314 -7.30 -15.64 22.20
CA ILE A 314 -7.93 -14.41 22.74
C ILE A 314 -9.42 -14.69 22.94
N GLU A 315 -9.91 -14.47 24.16
CA GLU A 315 -11.33 -14.54 24.49
C GLU A 315 -11.81 -13.15 24.90
N VAL A 316 -12.80 -12.62 24.18
CA VAL A 316 -13.43 -11.33 24.47
C VAL A 316 -14.82 -11.59 25.03
N GLU A 317 -15.01 -11.23 26.28
CA GLU A 317 -16.28 -11.32 27.01
C GLU A 317 -16.97 -9.97 27.01
N LEU A 318 -18.24 -9.92 26.63
CA LEU A 318 -19.07 -8.71 26.67
C LEU A 318 -20.39 -9.04 27.36
N GLU A 319 -20.78 -8.23 28.33
CA GLU A 319 -21.99 -8.39 29.12
C GLU A 319 -22.77 -7.08 29.13
N GLY A 320 -24.01 -7.10 28.64
CA GLY A 320 -24.94 -5.98 28.78
C GLY A 320 -25.45 -5.85 30.21
N ILE A 321 -25.37 -4.65 30.77
CA ILE A 321 -25.94 -4.34 32.09
C ILE A 321 -27.46 -4.15 31.92
N ASP A 322 -28.25 -4.59 32.90
CA ASP A 322 -29.72 -4.55 32.85
C ASP A 322 -30.32 -5.35 31.67
N ASP A 323 -29.71 -6.49 31.33
CA ASP A 323 -30.09 -7.37 30.20
C ASP A 323 -30.11 -6.64 28.83
N ALA A 324 -29.33 -5.56 28.70
CA ALA A 324 -29.18 -4.83 27.46
C ALA A 324 -28.56 -5.71 26.36
N VAL A 325 -29.18 -5.76 25.19
CA VAL A 325 -28.63 -6.55 24.07
C VAL A 325 -27.65 -5.73 23.25
N VAL A 326 -26.37 -5.98 23.49
CA VAL A 326 -25.23 -5.39 22.76
C VAL A 326 -24.53 -6.44 21.90
N TYR A 327 -23.84 -5.99 20.86
CA TYR A 327 -23.16 -6.82 19.87
C TYR A 327 -21.68 -6.47 19.84
N LEU A 328 -20.86 -7.50 19.63
CA LEU A 328 -19.42 -7.40 19.59
C LEU A 328 -18.91 -7.74 18.19
N PHE A 329 -18.09 -6.86 17.65
CA PHE A 329 -17.38 -7.04 16.39
C PHE A 329 -15.88 -6.93 16.62
N ALA A 330 -15.09 -7.74 15.93
CA ALA A 330 -13.64 -7.66 15.96
C ALA A 330 -13.05 -7.69 14.55
N SER A 331 -11.96 -6.94 14.34
CA SER A 331 -11.18 -6.99 13.11
C SER A 331 -9.71 -6.72 13.40
N PRO A 332 -8.78 -7.55 12.89
CA PRO A 332 -7.36 -7.30 13.01
C PRO A 332 -6.95 -6.12 12.14
N PHE A 333 -6.11 -5.24 12.67
CA PHE A 333 -5.47 -4.17 11.92
C PHE A 333 -4.15 -4.69 11.36
N SER A 334 -4.05 -4.76 10.03
CA SER A 334 -2.88 -5.26 9.31
C SER A 334 -2.68 -4.50 8.00
N SER A 335 -1.67 -4.86 7.21
CA SER A 335 -1.51 -4.33 5.86
C SER A 335 -2.70 -4.65 4.95
N ARG A 336 -3.41 -5.76 5.19
CA ARG A 336 -4.56 -6.20 4.39
C ARG A 336 -5.90 -5.79 4.96
N GLN A 337 -5.98 -5.27 6.18
CA GLN A 337 -7.23 -4.86 6.82
C GLN A 337 -6.99 -3.56 7.61
N ARG A 338 -7.48 -2.44 7.08
CA ARG A 338 -7.22 -1.10 7.62
C ARG A 338 -8.40 -0.48 8.37
N ASN A 339 -9.63 -0.87 8.01
CA ASN A 339 -10.84 -0.30 8.57
C ASN A 339 -11.19 -0.90 9.94
N ARG A 340 -11.87 -0.09 10.75
CA ARG A 340 -12.45 -0.53 12.03
C ARG A 340 -13.67 -1.42 11.78
N PRO A 341 -13.95 -2.38 12.68
CA PRO A 341 -15.10 -3.26 12.54
C PRO A 341 -16.42 -2.47 12.63
N ARG A 342 -17.32 -2.76 11.70
CA ARG A 342 -18.70 -2.25 11.62
C ARG A 342 -19.65 -3.41 11.40
N VAL A 343 -20.95 -3.14 11.57
CA VAL A 343 -22.02 -4.12 11.37
C VAL A 343 -21.95 -4.77 9.98
N ASP A 344 -21.62 -4.00 8.95
CA ASP A 344 -21.47 -4.44 7.56
C ASP A 344 -20.02 -4.73 7.15
N GLU A 345 -19.03 -4.52 8.02
CA GLU A 345 -17.61 -4.70 7.71
C GLU A 345 -16.84 -5.19 8.95
N HIS A 346 -16.78 -6.50 9.16
CA HIS A 346 -16.05 -7.11 10.26
C HIS A 346 -15.52 -8.51 9.88
N VAL A 347 -14.50 -8.96 10.60
CA VAL A 347 -13.90 -10.30 10.42
C VAL A 347 -14.54 -11.31 11.38
N PHE A 348 -14.71 -10.92 12.64
CA PHE A 348 -15.29 -11.77 13.67
C PHE A 348 -16.47 -11.06 14.34
N ALA A 349 -17.54 -11.81 14.65
CA ALA A 349 -18.74 -11.28 15.30
C ALA A 349 -19.49 -12.35 16.07
N ASP A 350 -20.26 -11.92 17.07
CA ASP A 350 -21.28 -12.74 17.72
C ASP A 350 -22.67 -12.08 17.57
N PHE A 351 -23.50 -12.66 16.72
CA PHE A 351 -24.87 -12.20 16.41
C PHE A 351 -25.96 -12.87 17.26
N SER A 352 -25.60 -13.62 18.30
CA SER A 352 -26.59 -14.25 19.16
C SER A 352 -27.55 -13.21 19.76
N SER A 353 -28.70 -13.64 20.30
CA SER A 353 -29.66 -12.74 20.96
C SER A 353 -29.44 -12.60 22.47
N ARG A 354 -28.41 -13.26 23.02
CA ARG A 354 -28.10 -13.29 24.46
C ARG A 354 -27.49 -11.95 24.96
N PRO A 355 -27.73 -11.54 26.21
CA PRO A 355 -27.13 -10.31 26.77
C PRO A 355 -25.62 -10.46 27.03
N SER A 356 -25.14 -11.68 27.27
CA SER A 356 -23.71 -12.01 27.32
C SER A 356 -23.23 -12.58 25.97
N LYS A 357 -22.05 -12.13 25.55
CA LYS A 357 -21.33 -12.53 24.33
C LYS A 357 -19.94 -12.99 24.70
N THR A 358 -19.46 -13.99 23.96
CA THR A 358 -18.08 -14.46 24.10
C THR A 358 -17.52 -14.73 22.72
N LEU A 359 -16.49 -13.98 22.34
CA LEU A 359 -15.80 -14.12 21.06
C LEU A 359 -14.44 -14.78 21.28
N ARG A 360 -14.23 -15.96 20.68
CA ARG A 360 -12.98 -16.72 20.77
C ARG A 360 -12.22 -16.62 19.46
N ILE A 361 -10.99 -16.12 19.51
CA ILE A 361 -10.11 -15.95 18.36
C ILE A 361 -8.87 -16.82 18.59
N GLN A 362 -8.67 -17.82 17.74
CA GLN A 362 -7.54 -18.74 17.86
C GLN A 362 -6.28 -18.15 17.23
N PRO A 363 -5.07 -18.47 17.73
CA PRO A 363 -3.82 -18.01 17.13
C PRO A 363 -3.56 -18.61 15.73
N THR A 364 -4.27 -19.70 15.38
CA THR A 364 -4.22 -20.36 14.07
C THR A 364 -5.04 -19.64 12.99
N ASN A 365 -5.84 -18.64 13.35
CA ASN A 365 -6.60 -17.84 12.40
C ASN A 365 -5.68 -17.07 11.45
N VAL A 366 -5.81 -17.32 10.14
CA VAL A 366 -5.00 -16.66 9.10
C VAL A 366 -5.20 -15.14 9.11
N GLU A 367 -6.35 -14.67 9.59
CA GLU A 367 -6.69 -13.25 9.65
C GLU A 367 -5.81 -12.49 10.67
N LEU A 368 -5.21 -13.18 11.64
CA LEU A 368 -4.26 -12.58 12.60
C LEU A 368 -2.82 -12.46 12.07
N ASP A 369 -2.52 -13.03 10.89
CA ASP A 369 -1.18 -12.96 10.32
C ASP A 369 -0.80 -11.51 9.99
N GLY A 370 0.35 -11.07 10.49
CA GLY A 370 0.80 -9.69 10.38
C GLY A 370 -0.08 -8.64 11.08
N ALA A 371 -1.02 -9.04 11.94
CA ALA A 371 -1.86 -8.09 12.68
C ALA A 371 -1.03 -7.29 13.70
N GLU A 372 -1.07 -5.96 13.64
CA GLU A 372 -0.38 -5.08 14.58
C GLU A 372 -1.23 -4.81 15.82
N THR A 373 -2.54 -4.60 15.61
CA THR A 373 -3.52 -4.38 16.67
C THR A 373 -4.81 -5.16 16.38
N LEU A 374 -5.59 -5.45 17.41
CA LEU A 374 -6.94 -6.00 17.26
C LEU A 374 -7.95 -4.91 17.61
N TYR A 375 -8.78 -4.51 16.64
CA TYR A 375 -9.88 -3.59 16.87
C TYR A 375 -11.12 -4.34 17.31
N LEU A 376 -11.77 -3.83 18.35
CA LEU A 376 -13.04 -4.30 18.87
C LEU A 376 -14.05 -3.16 18.75
N SER A 377 -15.29 -3.46 18.37
CA SER A 377 -16.36 -2.47 18.33
C SER A 377 -17.60 -3.04 18.99
N VAL A 378 -18.17 -2.27 19.92
CA VAL A 378 -19.43 -2.60 20.59
C VAL A 378 -20.54 -1.77 19.96
N HIS A 379 -21.64 -2.43 19.59
CA HIS A 379 -22.77 -1.81 18.91
C HIS A 379 -24.09 -2.24 19.55
N ALA A 380 -25.09 -1.36 19.48
CA ALA A 380 -26.47 -1.67 19.81
C ALA A 380 -27.37 -1.37 18.61
N PHE A 381 -28.28 -2.28 18.23
CA PHE A 381 -29.23 -1.99 17.14
C PHE A 381 -30.34 -1.05 17.61
N ALA A 382 -30.75 -0.12 16.73
CA ALA A 382 -31.90 0.75 16.97
C ALA A 382 -33.18 -0.10 17.11
N GLN A 383 -33.92 0.10 18.21
CA GLN A 383 -35.21 -0.54 18.40
C GLN A 383 -36.24 0.13 17.49
N THR A 384 -36.55 -0.47 16.35
CA THR A 384 -37.74 -0.09 15.56
C THR A 384 -38.98 -0.55 16.32
N LYS A 385 -39.61 0.35 17.08
CA LYS A 385 -40.98 0.11 17.53
C LYS A 385 -41.87 0.09 16.29
N ALA A 386 -42.52 -1.03 16.02
CA ALA A 386 -43.49 -1.15 14.95
C ALA A 386 -44.70 -0.25 15.27
N GLY A 387 -44.88 0.81 14.48
CA GLY A 387 -46.04 1.70 14.54
C GLY A 387 -45.88 2.88 15.50
N ASP A 388 -45.26 3.96 15.04
CA ASP A 388 -45.86 5.30 15.08
C ASP A 388 -44.93 6.33 14.40
N GLU A 389 -45.56 7.26 13.71
CA GLU A 389 -44.95 8.36 12.97
C GLU A 389 -44.05 9.25 13.84
N ILE A 390 -42.91 9.65 13.27
CA ILE A 390 -42.13 10.88 13.55
C ILE A 390 -42.29 11.42 14.98
N ALA A 391 -41.63 10.76 15.94
CA ALA A 391 -41.31 11.38 17.22
C ALA A 391 -39.85 11.06 17.57
N SER A 392 -39.07 12.12 17.78
CA SER A 392 -37.72 12.14 18.33
C SER A 392 -37.69 11.55 19.76
N SER A 393 -37.99 10.27 19.88
CA SER A 393 -37.94 9.53 21.13
C SER A 393 -36.46 9.36 21.51
N GLN A 394 -36.13 9.92 22.68
CA GLN A 394 -34.80 9.92 23.25
C GLN A 394 -34.36 8.48 23.48
N THR A 395 -33.48 7.94 22.63
CA THR A 395 -32.89 6.62 22.82
C THR A 395 -31.86 6.70 23.94
N LEU A 396 -32.18 6.10 25.10
CA LEU A 396 -31.28 6.04 26.24
C LEU A 396 -30.06 5.17 25.90
N PRO A 397 -28.84 5.55 26.35
CA PRO A 397 -27.64 4.76 26.12
C PRO A 397 -27.71 3.44 26.91
N LEU A 398 -27.34 2.34 26.26
CA LEU A 398 -27.24 1.02 26.86
C LEU A 398 -25.87 0.82 27.46
N ARG A 399 -25.79 0.33 28.71
CA ARG A 399 -24.53 0.12 29.42
C ARG A 399 -24.04 -1.32 29.26
N TYR A 400 -22.73 -1.50 29.22
CA TYR A 400 -22.11 -2.81 29.11
C TYR A 400 -20.78 -2.87 29.86
N SER A 401 -20.31 -4.10 30.11
CA SER A 401 -19.00 -4.43 30.63
C SER A 401 -18.29 -5.37 29.65
N MET A 402 -17.02 -5.11 29.34
CA MET A 402 -16.22 -5.90 28.41
C MET A 402 -14.87 -6.26 29.04
N ARG A 403 -14.39 -7.47 28.78
CA ARG A 403 -13.08 -7.96 29.25
C ARG A 403 -12.42 -8.79 28.16
N VAL A 404 -11.08 -8.69 28.06
CA VAL A 404 -10.28 -9.53 27.16
C VAL A 404 -9.36 -10.42 28.00
N VAL A 405 -9.38 -11.73 27.76
CA VAL A 405 -8.58 -12.73 28.47
C VAL A 405 -7.77 -13.53 27.46
N GLN A 406 -6.57 -13.99 27.85
CA GLN A 406 -5.81 -14.98 27.09
C GLN A 406 -5.81 -16.32 27.83
N SER A 407 -5.92 -17.41 27.07
CA SER A 407 -5.79 -18.76 27.57
C SER A 407 -4.87 -19.57 26.67
N SER A 408 -3.96 -20.32 27.28
CA SER A 408 -3.09 -21.25 26.56
C SER A 408 -3.94 -22.41 26.05
N SER A 409 -3.77 -22.74 24.77
CA SER A 409 -4.49 -23.83 24.11
C SER A 409 -3.95 -25.20 24.54
N THR A 410 -3.98 -25.52 25.82
CA THR A 410 -4.03 -26.91 26.25
C THR A 410 -5.46 -27.35 26.08
N VAL A 411 -5.69 -28.24 25.11
CA VAL A 411 -6.93 -29.00 24.98
C VAL A 411 -7.04 -29.91 26.20
N GLU A 412 -7.42 -29.34 27.33
CA GLU A 412 -8.37 -30.01 28.20
C GLU A 412 -9.72 -29.58 27.64
N GLU A 413 -10.38 -30.49 26.93
CA GLU A 413 -11.82 -30.44 26.79
C GLU A 413 -12.39 -30.47 28.21
N VAL A 414 -12.48 -29.30 28.82
CA VAL A 414 -13.33 -29.07 29.97
C VAL A 414 -14.75 -29.07 29.41
N GLU A 415 -15.27 -30.27 29.17
CA GLU A 415 -16.70 -30.54 29.25
C GLU A 415 -17.16 -30.26 30.69
N GLU A 416 -17.16 -29.02 31.13
CA GLU A 416 -17.80 -28.63 32.39
C GLU A 416 -18.58 -27.33 32.20
N MET A 417 -19.81 -27.48 31.71
CA MET A 417 -21.02 -27.14 32.47
C MET A 417 -22.28 -27.19 31.59
N ARG A 418 -22.67 -28.41 31.20
CA ARG A 418 -24.07 -28.84 31.23
C ARG A 418 -24.17 -30.20 31.92
N ASP A 419 -23.60 -30.29 33.11
CA ASP A 419 -23.94 -31.34 34.08
C ASP A 419 -23.68 -30.83 35.50
N GLN A 420 -24.24 -29.66 35.83
CA GLN A 420 -24.59 -29.41 37.22
C GLN A 420 -25.95 -30.08 37.49
N SER A 421 -25.86 -31.13 38.30
CA SER A 421 -26.91 -31.95 38.90
C SER A 421 -27.67 -32.91 37.97
N ASN A 422 -27.12 -34.12 37.79
CA ASN A 422 -27.92 -35.34 37.99
C ASN A 422 -27.20 -36.28 38.96
N SER A 423 -26.97 -35.80 40.18
CA SER A 423 -26.91 -36.69 41.35
C SER A 423 -28.32 -37.22 41.61
N HIS A 424 -28.85 -38.03 40.69
CA HIS A 424 -30.13 -38.69 40.85
C HIS A 424 -29.97 -39.91 41.76
N GLU A 425 -30.93 -40.12 42.65
CA GLU A 425 -30.93 -41.29 43.53
C GLU A 425 -31.25 -42.55 42.69
N PRO A 426 -30.72 -43.74 43.06
CA PRO A 426 -31.11 -44.99 42.40
C PRO A 426 -32.62 -45.25 42.63
N GLY A 427 -33.45 -44.79 41.69
CA GLY A 427 -34.91 -44.75 41.81
C GLY A 427 -35.59 -43.58 41.10
N ASP A 428 -34.84 -42.63 40.55
CA ASP A 428 -35.38 -41.50 39.77
C ASP A 428 -35.52 -41.86 38.28
N VAL A 429 -36.60 -41.37 37.67
CA VAL A 429 -36.90 -41.55 36.24
C VAL A 429 -37.11 -40.18 35.60
N GLN A 430 -36.54 -39.97 34.42
CA GLN A 430 -36.67 -38.72 33.69
C GLN A 430 -38.07 -38.55 33.09
N CYS A 431 -38.72 -37.41 33.36
CA CYS A 431 -40.01 -37.09 32.75
C CYS A 431 -39.86 -36.78 31.25
N LYS A 432 -40.67 -37.41 30.40
CA LYS A 432 -40.64 -37.23 28.94
C LYS A 432 -41.08 -35.85 28.44
N ASN A 433 -41.69 -35.02 29.28
CA ASN A 433 -42.24 -33.71 28.88
C ASN A 433 -41.41 -32.52 29.38
N CYS A 434 -40.88 -32.55 30.62
CA CYS A 434 -40.02 -31.47 31.15
C CYS A 434 -38.54 -31.86 31.28
N HIS A 435 -38.20 -33.12 31.02
CA HIS A 435 -36.85 -33.68 31.11
C HIS A 435 -36.20 -33.58 32.51
N GLN A 436 -36.98 -33.23 33.55
CA GLN A 436 -36.54 -33.26 34.94
C GLN A 436 -36.56 -34.70 35.48
N TRP A 437 -35.57 -35.03 36.31
CA TRP A 437 -35.52 -36.29 37.03
C TRP A 437 -36.43 -36.26 38.24
N VAL A 438 -37.31 -37.25 38.34
CA VAL A 438 -38.34 -37.32 39.37
C VAL A 438 -38.36 -38.74 39.94
N PRO A 439 -38.52 -38.91 41.28
CA PRO A 439 -38.64 -40.24 41.86
C PRO A 439 -39.75 -41.05 41.21
N GLN A 440 -39.49 -42.33 40.90
CA GLN A 440 -40.44 -43.21 40.20
C GLN A 440 -41.82 -43.28 40.88
N ARG A 441 -41.85 -43.18 42.21
CA ARG A 441 -43.06 -43.14 43.04
C ARG A 441 -43.97 -41.93 42.79
N THR A 442 -43.41 -40.81 42.34
CA THR A 442 -44.12 -39.52 42.11
C THR A 442 -44.23 -39.15 40.64
N LEU A 443 -43.68 -39.96 39.73
CA LEU A 443 -43.68 -39.72 38.29
C LEU A 443 -45.09 -39.44 37.76
N VAL A 444 -46.08 -40.24 38.14
CA VAL A 444 -47.47 -40.11 37.65
C VAL A 444 -48.11 -38.79 38.07
N LEU A 445 -47.82 -38.30 39.28
CA LEU A 445 -48.33 -37.00 39.75
C LEU A 445 -47.61 -35.85 39.05
N HIS A 446 -46.30 -35.96 38.90
CA HIS A 446 -45.49 -34.96 38.21
C HIS A 446 -45.84 -34.89 36.72
N GLU A 447 -46.00 -36.01 36.03
CA GLU A 447 -46.34 -36.08 34.60
C GLU A 447 -47.70 -35.41 34.33
N ASN A 448 -48.70 -35.67 35.17
CA ASN A 448 -50.00 -35.02 35.06
C ASN A 448 -49.94 -33.50 35.33
N PHE A 449 -49.12 -33.05 36.28
CA PHE A 449 -48.93 -31.61 36.54
C PHE A 449 -48.14 -30.93 35.43
N CYS A 450 -47.09 -31.60 34.95
CA CYS A 450 -46.21 -31.14 33.88
C CYS A 450 -46.96 -31.02 32.55
N LEU A 451 -47.76 -32.01 32.15
CA LEU A 451 -48.58 -31.94 30.93
C LEU A 451 -49.65 -30.85 31.00
N ARG A 452 -50.10 -30.48 32.20
CA ARG A 452 -51.09 -29.40 32.38
C ARG A 452 -50.47 -28.01 32.28
N ASN A 453 -49.25 -27.83 32.77
CA ASN A 453 -48.65 -26.49 32.89
C ASN A 453 -47.54 -26.22 31.89
N ASN A 454 -46.87 -27.25 31.37
CA ASN A 454 -45.70 -27.12 30.52
C ASN A 454 -45.94 -27.68 29.12
N VAL A 455 -45.24 -27.11 28.14
CA VAL A 455 -45.20 -27.52 26.73
C VAL A 455 -43.75 -27.66 26.33
N LEU A 456 -43.41 -28.81 25.76
CA LEU A 456 -42.14 -29.04 25.07
C LEU A 456 -42.26 -28.52 23.64
N CYS A 457 -41.32 -27.67 23.22
CA CYS A 457 -41.21 -27.28 21.82
C CYS A 457 -40.63 -28.46 20.99
N PRO A 458 -41.32 -28.93 19.93
CA PRO A 458 -40.87 -30.06 19.14
C PRO A 458 -39.64 -29.77 18.27
N GLN A 459 -39.30 -28.49 18.04
CA GLN A 459 -38.18 -28.10 17.17
C GLN A 459 -36.89 -27.81 17.95
N CYS A 460 -36.94 -27.10 19.08
CA CYS A 460 -35.73 -26.82 19.89
C CYS A 460 -35.62 -27.63 21.19
N GLY A 461 -36.64 -28.40 21.57
CA GLY A 461 -36.63 -29.20 22.79
C GLY A 461 -36.71 -28.40 24.11
N ASN A 462 -36.94 -27.08 24.04
CA ASN A 462 -37.13 -26.24 25.24
C ASN A 462 -38.50 -26.47 25.86
N VAL A 463 -38.57 -26.37 27.19
CA VAL A 463 -39.79 -26.56 27.97
C VAL A 463 -40.29 -25.20 28.43
N PHE A 464 -41.50 -24.84 28.03
CA PHE A 464 -42.14 -23.58 28.39
C PHE A 464 -43.38 -23.81 29.23
N GLN A 465 -43.82 -22.78 29.97
CA GLN A 465 -45.12 -22.80 30.63
C GLN A 465 -46.21 -22.38 29.64
N LYS A 466 -47.35 -23.08 29.60
CA LYS A 466 -48.45 -22.87 28.63
C LYS A 466 -49.00 -21.45 28.58
N ARG A 467 -48.89 -20.70 29.67
CA ARG A 467 -49.41 -19.33 29.82
C ARG A 467 -48.28 -18.29 29.92
N SER A 468 -47.04 -18.67 29.64
CA SER A 468 -45.91 -17.74 29.68
C SER A 468 -45.86 -16.90 28.40
N PRO A 469 -45.53 -15.60 28.49
CA PRO A 469 -45.33 -14.76 27.33
C PRO A 469 -44.16 -15.23 26.45
N GLU A 470 -43.23 -16.00 27.03
CA GLU A 470 -42.10 -16.61 26.33
C GLU A 470 -42.53 -17.67 25.32
N TRP A 471 -43.59 -18.44 25.61
CA TRP A 471 -44.15 -19.43 24.67
C TRP A 471 -45.01 -18.77 23.60
N GLU A 472 -45.82 -17.78 23.97
CA GLU A 472 -46.66 -17.04 23.03
C GLU A 472 -45.83 -16.32 21.97
N ASN A 473 -44.65 -15.80 22.35
CA ASN A 473 -43.73 -15.10 21.47
C ASN A 473 -42.55 -15.98 21.00
N HIS A 474 -42.61 -17.29 21.24
CA HIS A 474 -41.61 -18.23 20.77
C HIS A 474 -41.64 -18.35 19.26
N TRP A 475 -40.48 -18.29 18.63
CA TRP A 475 -40.37 -18.35 17.17
C TRP A 475 -39.17 -19.18 16.73
N HIS A 476 -39.32 -19.75 15.54
CA HIS A 476 -38.27 -20.41 14.78
C HIS A 476 -38.15 -19.73 13.43
N CYS A 477 -36.92 -19.62 12.93
CA CYS A 477 -36.72 -19.23 11.56
C CYS A 477 -37.09 -20.38 10.60
N PRO A 478 -37.71 -20.09 9.44
CA PRO A 478 -37.93 -21.09 8.40
C PRO A 478 -36.65 -21.48 7.64
N HIS A 479 -35.63 -20.61 7.64
CA HIS A 479 -34.45 -20.72 6.78
C HIS A 479 -33.20 -21.22 7.52
N ASP A 480 -33.15 -21.08 8.85
CA ASP A 480 -32.03 -21.54 9.66
C ASP A 480 -32.49 -22.21 10.97
N SER A 481 -31.54 -22.66 11.78
CA SER A 481 -31.82 -23.32 13.07
C SER A 481 -32.01 -22.34 14.23
N SER A 482 -32.13 -21.04 13.96
CA SER A 482 -32.25 -20.03 15.01
C SER A 482 -33.66 -20.02 15.61
N HIS A 483 -33.70 -19.68 16.90
CA HIS A 483 -34.94 -19.61 17.66
C HIS A 483 -34.83 -18.56 18.76
N GLY A 484 -35.97 -17.99 19.15
CA GLY A 484 -36.04 -17.01 20.22
C GLY A 484 -37.41 -17.00 20.89
N ASN A 485 -37.52 -16.22 21.97
CA ASN A 485 -38.73 -16.15 22.81
C ASN A 485 -39.36 -14.75 22.80
N ASP A 486 -38.88 -13.85 21.93
CA ASP A 486 -39.31 -12.46 21.83
C ASP A 486 -39.47 -12.05 20.35
N ILE A 487 -40.56 -11.38 20.01
CA ILE A 487 -40.83 -10.86 18.66
C ILE A 487 -39.74 -9.88 18.21
N SER A 488 -39.22 -9.06 19.13
CA SER A 488 -38.13 -8.11 18.81
C SER A 488 -36.83 -8.84 18.47
N SER A 489 -36.60 -10.03 19.04
CA SER A 489 -35.46 -10.88 18.67
C SER A 489 -35.65 -11.51 17.28
N LYS A 490 -36.89 -11.84 16.88
CA LYS A 490 -37.21 -12.32 15.53
C LYS A 490 -36.94 -11.27 14.46
N HIS A 491 -37.50 -10.07 14.64
CA HIS A 491 -37.28 -8.98 13.70
C HIS A 491 -35.80 -8.64 13.54
N ARG A 492 -35.02 -8.69 14.63
CA ARG A 492 -33.57 -8.51 14.55
C ARG A 492 -32.88 -9.62 13.78
N HIS A 493 -33.23 -10.88 14.04
CA HIS A 493 -32.72 -12.02 13.28
C HIS A 493 -33.01 -11.86 11.77
N ASP A 494 -34.26 -11.58 11.41
CA ASP A 494 -34.67 -11.35 10.02
C ASP A 494 -33.92 -10.15 9.41
N SER A 495 -33.69 -9.08 10.20
CA SER A 495 -32.92 -7.92 9.76
C SER A 495 -31.44 -8.23 9.50
N ILE A 496 -30.85 -9.13 10.29
CA ILE A 496 -29.41 -9.45 10.22
C ILE A 496 -29.13 -10.50 9.16
N PHE A 497 -29.97 -11.53 9.03
CA PHE A 497 -29.69 -12.70 8.18
C PHE A 497 -30.52 -12.77 6.91
N HIS A 498 -31.69 -12.12 6.86
CA HIS A 498 -32.66 -12.27 5.76
C HIS A 498 -32.98 -10.97 5.04
N THR A 499 -32.40 -9.85 5.45
CA THR A 499 -32.51 -8.60 4.71
C THR A 499 -31.47 -8.55 3.62
N ARG A 500 -31.91 -8.26 2.40
CA ARG A 500 -31.04 -8.08 1.24
C ARG A 500 -30.23 -6.80 1.40
N CYS A 501 -28.92 -6.93 1.34
CA CYS A 501 -27.97 -5.84 1.51
C CYS A 501 -27.11 -5.69 0.24
N SER A 502 -26.80 -4.45 -0.13
CA SER A 502 -25.89 -4.13 -1.23
C SER A 502 -24.63 -3.46 -0.71
N CYS A 503 -23.46 -3.89 -1.18
CA CYS A 503 -22.20 -3.26 -0.86
C CYS A 503 -22.17 -1.83 -1.43
N PRO A 504 -21.97 -0.79 -0.60
CA PRO A 504 -21.98 0.60 -1.05
C PRO A 504 -20.84 0.95 -2.01
N GLY A 505 -19.76 0.15 -1.99
CA GLY A 505 -18.58 0.41 -2.81
C GLY A 505 -18.64 -0.22 -4.21
N CYS A 506 -18.86 -1.53 -4.27
CA CYS A 506 -18.80 -2.28 -5.53
C CYS A 506 -20.18 -2.67 -6.09
N GLY A 507 -21.26 -2.45 -5.33
CA GLY A 507 -22.62 -2.84 -5.74
C GLY A 507 -22.94 -4.34 -5.62
N PHE A 508 -22.08 -5.14 -4.98
CA PHE A 508 -22.35 -6.57 -4.73
C PHE A 508 -23.58 -6.75 -3.83
N GLU A 509 -24.51 -7.63 -4.23
CA GLU A 509 -25.74 -7.90 -3.47
C GLU A 509 -25.68 -9.27 -2.79
N THR A 510 -26.15 -9.32 -1.54
CA THR A 510 -26.13 -10.52 -0.71
C THR A 510 -27.26 -10.49 0.30
N ASP A 511 -27.70 -11.66 0.74
CA ASP A 511 -28.67 -11.77 1.83
C ASP A 511 -27.92 -11.76 3.18
N GLY A 512 -28.32 -10.86 4.07
CA GLY A 512 -27.75 -10.74 5.41
C GLY A 512 -26.46 -9.92 5.50
N LEU A 513 -26.26 -9.37 6.70
CA LEU A 513 -25.09 -8.59 7.10
C LEU A 513 -23.80 -9.42 7.24
N PRO A 514 -23.80 -10.66 7.78
CA PRO A 514 -22.57 -11.43 7.92
C PRO A 514 -21.88 -11.72 6.57
N SER A 515 -22.67 -12.06 5.55
CA SER A 515 -22.16 -12.31 4.20
C SER A 515 -21.64 -11.03 3.53
N LEU A 516 -22.29 -9.88 3.78
CA LEU A 516 -21.78 -8.58 3.34
C LEU A 516 -20.46 -8.21 4.03
N ALA A 517 -20.35 -8.44 5.33
CA ALA A 517 -19.13 -8.22 6.09
C ALA A 517 -17.97 -9.09 5.62
N GLN A 518 -18.24 -10.36 5.33
CA GLN A 518 -17.25 -11.25 4.73
C GLN A 518 -16.79 -10.72 3.37
N HIS A 519 -17.70 -10.30 2.50
CA HIS A 519 -17.34 -9.70 1.21
C HIS A 519 -16.44 -8.46 1.38
N ARG A 520 -16.85 -7.52 2.24
CA ARG A 520 -16.14 -6.24 2.49
C ARG A 520 -14.75 -6.43 3.10
N THR A 521 -14.54 -7.51 3.85
CA THR A 521 -13.25 -7.82 4.47
C THR A 521 -12.39 -8.82 3.68
N THR A 522 -12.85 -9.36 2.55
CA THR A 522 -12.07 -10.36 1.78
C THR A 522 -11.84 -9.95 0.33
N VAL A 523 -12.90 -9.84 -0.47
CA VAL A 523 -12.84 -9.76 -1.94
C VAL A 523 -13.36 -8.43 -2.50
N CYS A 524 -13.83 -7.52 -1.64
CA CYS A 524 -14.34 -6.23 -2.07
C CYS A 524 -13.25 -5.39 -2.77
N PRO A 525 -13.47 -4.92 -4.01
CA PRO A 525 -12.50 -4.09 -4.74
C PRO A 525 -12.08 -2.82 -4.00
N GLU A 526 -13.03 -2.17 -3.33
CA GLU A 526 -12.78 -0.92 -2.58
C GLU A 526 -12.18 -1.12 -1.19
N LYS A 527 -11.94 -2.38 -0.78
CA LYS A 527 -11.37 -2.67 0.53
C LYS A 527 -9.99 -1.99 0.65
N PRO A 528 -9.73 -1.16 1.68
CA PRO A 528 -8.47 -0.46 1.80
C PRO A 528 -7.36 -1.38 2.33
N ILE A 529 -6.22 -1.34 1.66
CA ILE A 529 -4.99 -2.05 1.99
C ILE A 529 -3.82 -1.06 2.07
N LEU A 530 -2.80 -1.39 2.85
CA LEU A 530 -1.50 -0.73 2.81
C LEU A 530 -0.60 -1.48 1.83
N CYS A 531 -0.39 -0.91 0.65
CA CYS A 531 0.44 -1.53 -0.38
C CYS A 531 1.90 -1.58 0.08
N GLN A 532 2.52 -2.76 0.02
CA GLN A 532 3.93 -2.95 0.42
C GLN A 532 4.94 -2.29 -0.54
N PHE A 533 4.53 -1.83 -1.73
CA PHE A 533 5.41 -1.25 -2.75
C PHE A 533 5.32 0.27 -2.87
N CYS A 534 4.12 0.86 -2.74
CA CYS A 534 3.96 2.32 -2.70
C CYS A 534 3.82 2.88 -1.28
N HIS A 535 3.60 2.04 -0.27
CA HIS A 535 3.43 2.42 1.14
C HIS A 535 2.25 3.37 1.40
N LEU A 536 1.27 3.39 0.49
CA LEU A 536 0.03 4.17 0.61
C LEU A 536 -1.16 3.27 0.95
N VAL A 537 -2.16 3.87 1.60
CA VAL A 537 -3.46 3.22 1.81
C VAL A 537 -4.32 3.44 0.57
N VAL A 538 -4.66 2.35 -0.10
CA VAL A 538 -5.29 2.32 -1.43
C VAL A 538 -6.35 1.21 -1.48
N PRO A 539 -7.34 1.27 -2.38
CA PRO A 539 -8.26 0.15 -2.59
C PRO A 539 -7.53 -1.09 -3.10
N GLN A 540 -8.06 -2.27 -2.80
CA GLN A 540 -7.50 -3.55 -3.23
C GLN A 540 -7.41 -3.68 -4.77
N ARG A 541 -8.31 -3.02 -5.48
CA ARG A 541 -8.31 -2.89 -6.95
C ARG A 541 -8.73 -1.49 -7.37
N GLY A 542 -7.85 -0.82 -8.11
CA GLY A 542 -8.16 0.39 -8.88
C GLY A 542 -8.85 0.07 -10.21
N GLU A 543 -9.26 1.12 -10.92
CA GLU A 543 -9.98 1.01 -12.21
C GLU A 543 -9.16 0.30 -13.30
N THR A 544 -7.83 0.46 -13.27
CA THR A 544 -6.90 -0.12 -14.25
C THR A 544 -6.33 -1.46 -13.82
N ASP A 545 -6.61 -1.91 -12.59
CA ASP A 545 -6.00 -3.11 -12.02
C ASP A 545 -6.72 -4.39 -12.50
N PRO A 546 -6.00 -5.52 -12.55
CA PRO A 546 -6.57 -6.83 -12.88
C PRO A 546 -7.74 -7.22 -11.98
N ASP A 547 -8.53 -8.20 -12.44
CA ASP A 547 -9.62 -8.73 -11.65
C ASP A 547 -9.11 -9.55 -10.43
N MET A 548 -9.93 -9.66 -9.39
CA MET A 548 -9.59 -10.42 -8.18
C MET A 548 -9.35 -11.91 -8.47
N TYR A 549 -10.02 -12.44 -9.49
CA TYR A 549 -9.95 -13.85 -9.89
C TYR A 549 -8.94 -14.11 -11.01
N ASP A 550 -8.11 -13.12 -11.34
CA ASP A 550 -7.01 -13.32 -12.29
C ASP A 550 -6.04 -14.39 -11.73
N PRO A 551 -5.66 -15.41 -12.52
CA PRO A 551 -4.74 -16.46 -12.07
C PRO A 551 -3.41 -15.91 -11.53
N GLU A 552 -2.90 -14.79 -12.05
CA GLU A 552 -1.65 -14.20 -11.54
C GLU A 552 -1.81 -13.63 -10.12
N VAL A 553 -2.96 -13.01 -9.83
CA VAL A 553 -3.29 -12.46 -8.51
C VAL A 553 -3.40 -13.61 -7.49
N LEU A 554 -4.14 -14.66 -7.85
CA LEU A 554 -4.36 -15.81 -6.96
C LEU A 554 -3.07 -16.58 -6.65
N LEU A 555 -2.19 -16.78 -7.64
CA LEU A 555 -0.94 -17.53 -7.45
C LEU A 555 0.15 -16.71 -6.73
N SER A 556 0.17 -15.39 -6.94
CA SER A 556 1.17 -14.51 -6.32
C SER A 556 0.89 -14.25 -4.84
N GLY A 557 -0.37 -14.41 -4.40
CA GLY A 557 -0.81 -14.03 -3.06
C GLY A 557 -0.80 -12.51 -2.85
N LEU A 558 -0.63 -11.71 -3.91
CA LEU A 558 -0.69 -10.26 -3.88
C LEU A 558 -2.11 -9.80 -4.18
N THR A 559 -2.46 -8.60 -3.72
CA THR A 559 -3.68 -7.93 -4.20
C THR A 559 -3.49 -7.40 -5.63
N PRO A 560 -4.55 -7.19 -6.43
CA PRO A 560 -4.41 -6.66 -7.78
C PRO A 560 -3.61 -5.37 -7.87
N HIS A 561 -3.86 -4.43 -6.95
CA HIS A 561 -3.08 -3.21 -6.87
C HIS A 561 -1.59 -3.49 -6.64
N GLU A 562 -1.26 -4.34 -5.65
CA GLU A 562 0.13 -4.72 -5.36
C GLU A 562 0.81 -5.46 -6.51
N LEU A 563 0.07 -6.22 -7.31
CA LEU A 563 0.61 -6.94 -8.47
C LEU A 563 1.12 -5.95 -9.53
N VAL A 564 0.34 -4.91 -9.82
CA VAL A 564 0.68 -3.84 -10.76
C VAL A 564 1.83 -3.00 -10.21
N ASP A 565 1.71 -2.55 -8.96
CA ASP A 565 2.71 -1.71 -8.31
C ASP A 565 4.05 -2.42 -8.13
N GLY A 566 4.01 -3.72 -7.79
CA GLY A 566 5.17 -4.60 -7.69
C GLY A 566 5.81 -4.95 -9.04
N GLY A 567 5.11 -4.67 -10.14
CA GLY A 567 5.62 -4.78 -11.51
C GLY A 567 6.59 -3.66 -11.89
N ARG A 568 6.59 -2.53 -11.15
CA ARG A 568 7.57 -1.46 -11.34
C ARG A 568 8.98 -1.96 -11.10
N THR A 569 9.95 -1.40 -11.83
CA THR A 569 11.34 -1.84 -11.77
C THR A 569 12.23 -0.87 -11.00
N THR A 570 13.18 -1.42 -10.27
CA THR A 570 14.25 -0.70 -9.56
C THR A 570 15.61 -1.32 -9.85
N GLU A 571 16.68 -0.56 -9.70
CA GLU A 571 18.04 -1.08 -9.82
C GLU A 571 18.50 -1.77 -8.53
N CYS A 572 19.15 -2.92 -8.65
CA CYS A 572 19.80 -3.57 -7.51
C CYS A 572 21.12 -2.86 -7.17
N HIS A 573 21.27 -2.41 -5.93
CA HIS A 573 22.48 -1.74 -5.45
C HIS A 573 23.76 -2.61 -5.48
N LEU A 574 23.64 -3.94 -5.60
CA LEU A 574 24.79 -4.86 -5.65
C LEU A 574 25.29 -5.11 -7.08
N CYS A 575 24.38 -5.20 -8.06
CA CYS A 575 24.74 -5.58 -9.44
C CYS A 575 24.24 -4.61 -10.52
N ASN A 576 23.52 -3.56 -10.15
CA ASN A 576 22.89 -2.56 -11.01
C ASN A 576 21.96 -3.13 -12.08
N LYS A 577 21.49 -4.38 -11.92
CA LYS A 577 20.48 -4.96 -12.80
C LYS A 577 19.11 -4.35 -12.48
N ILE A 578 18.34 -4.09 -13.51
CA ILE A 578 16.95 -3.64 -13.43
C ILE A 578 16.08 -4.84 -13.09
N ILE A 579 15.42 -4.83 -11.94
CA ILE A 579 14.58 -5.93 -11.43
C ILE A 579 13.24 -5.36 -10.99
N ARG A 580 12.17 -6.16 -11.09
CA ARG A 580 10.84 -5.78 -10.59
C ARG A 580 10.83 -5.75 -9.06
N LEU A 581 10.10 -4.81 -8.46
CA LEU A 581 10.01 -4.65 -7.01
C LEU A 581 9.60 -5.95 -6.31
N ARG A 582 8.62 -6.68 -6.87
CA ARG A 582 8.17 -7.97 -6.32
C ARG A 582 9.25 -9.07 -6.31
N ASP A 583 10.20 -9.01 -7.25
CA ASP A 583 11.27 -9.99 -7.42
C ASP A 583 12.56 -9.60 -6.68
N MET A 584 12.61 -8.43 -6.03
CA MET A 584 13.82 -7.95 -5.35
C MET A 584 14.25 -8.89 -4.23
N LYS A 585 13.30 -9.43 -3.45
CA LYS A 585 13.60 -10.34 -2.33
C LYS A 585 14.23 -11.65 -2.79
N THR A 586 13.73 -12.23 -3.90
CA THR A 586 14.30 -13.46 -4.47
C THR A 586 15.65 -13.19 -5.13
N HIS A 587 15.80 -12.03 -5.77
CA HIS A 587 17.07 -11.58 -6.34
C HIS A 587 18.16 -11.38 -5.28
N LEU A 588 17.86 -10.73 -4.16
CA LEU A 588 18.81 -10.56 -3.05
C LEU A 588 19.19 -11.91 -2.42
N ARG A 589 18.24 -12.84 -2.28
CA ARG A 589 18.54 -14.21 -1.86
C ARG A 589 19.50 -14.92 -2.82
N HIS A 590 19.37 -14.69 -4.12
CA HIS A 590 20.33 -15.23 -5.09
C HIS A 590 21.73 -14.63 -4.89
N HIS A 591 21.83 -13.34 -4.59
CA HIS A 591 23.10 -12.72 -4.20
C HIS A 591 23.71 -13.36 -2.95
N ASP A 592 22.90 -13.64 -1.93
CA ASP A 592 23.37 -14.32 -0.72
C ASP A 592 23.87 -15.73 -1.01
N LEU A 593 23.16 -16.49 -1.85
CA LEU A 593 23.60 -17.83 -2.27
C LEU A 593 24.89 -17.79 -3.08
N GLU A 594 25.03 -16.81 -3.98
CA GLU A 594 26.26 -16.60 -4.74
C GLU A 594 27.42 -16.20 -3.82
N ARG A 595 27.17 -15.31 -2.85
CA ARG A 595 28.15 -14.90 -1.83
C ARG A 595 28.68 -16.09 -1.05
N LEU A 596 27.80 -17.00 -0.62
CA LEU A 596 28.15 -18.19 0.15
C LEU A 596 28.84 -19.28 -0.69
N SER A 597 28.49 -19.40 -1.97
CA SER A 597 29.06 -20.45 -2.87
C SER A 597 30.36 -20.04 -3.55
N ARG A 598 30.78 -18.78 -3.43
CA ARG A 598 32.00 -18.28 -4.08
C ARG A 598 33.27 -18.88 -3.46
N PRO A 599 34.18 -19.45 -4.28
CA PRO A 599 35.47 -19.91 -3.77
C PRO A 599 36.33 -18.74 -3.31
N ALA A 600 37.18 -18.97 -2.31
CA ALA A 600 38.12 -17.97 -1.83
C ALA A 600 39.06 -17.50 -2.96
N PRO A 601 39.29 -16.18 -3.11
CA PRO A 601 40.12 -15.64 -4.18
C PRO A 601 41.58 -16.08 -4.02
N ARG A 602 42.28 -16.29 -5.14
CA ARG A 602 43.70 -16.68 -5.09
C ARG A 602 44.57 -15.45 -4.89
N ILE A 603 45.34 -15.41 -3.81
CA ILE A 603 46.28 -14.32 -3.51
C ILE A 603 47.70 -14.65 -3.93
N CYS A 604 48.51 -13.62 -4.17
CA CYS A 604 49.94 -13.77 -4.37
C CYS A 604 50.61 -14.45 -3.16
N LEU A 605 51.39 -15.49 -3.39
CA LEU A 605 52.12 -16.23 -2.34
C LEU A 605 53.28 -15.43 -1.72
N ASN A 606 53.59 -14.24 -2.23
CA ASN A 606 54.50 -13.33 -1.55
C ASN A 606 53.77 -12.68 -0.37
N GLN A 607 54.18 -13.00 0.84
CA GLN A 607 53.54 -12.53 2.08
C GLN A 607 53.57 -11.01 2.21
N ASN A 608 54.47 -10.31 1.51
CA ASN A 608 54.52 -8.85 1.47
C ASN A 608 53.63 -8.22 0.36
N CYS A 609 52.81 -9.01 -0.33
CA CYS A 609 52.02 -8.56 -1.47
C CYS A 609 50.51 -8.72 -1.21
N GLY A 610 49.78 -7.62 -1.19
CA GLY A 610 48.31 -7.58 -1.09
C GLY A 610 47.65 -7.50 -2.48
N ARG A 611 48.01 -8.41 -3.39
CA ARG A 611 47.37 -8.53 -4.71
C ARG A 611 46.79 -9.92 -4.90
N THR A 612 45.64 -9.98 -5.54
CA THR A 612 45.04 -11.21 -6.04
C THR A 612 45.63 -11.58 -7.40
N LEU A 613 45.60 -12.87 -7.73
CA LEU A 613 45.99 -13.39 -9.04
C LEU A 613 44.85 -13.27 -10.06
N ASP A 614 43.62 -13.16 -9.56
CA ASP A 614 42.38 -13.18 -10.35
C ASP A 614 41.87 -11.77 -10.74
N ALA A 615 42.65 -10.70 -10.49
CA ALA A 615 42.25 -9.29 -10.62
C ALA A 615 41.82 -8.83 -12.03
N ARG A 616 41.74 -9.72 -13.01
CA ARG A 616 41.19 -9.46 -14.34
C ARG A 616 40.29 -10.62 -14.77
N GLY A 617 39.02 -10.53 -14.40
CA GLY A 617 37.97 -11.11 -15.25
C GLY A 617 38.20 -10.62 -16.69
N VAL A 618 38.07 -11.52 -17.66
CA VAL A 618 38.56 -11.45 -19.05
C VAL A 618 39.95 -12.07 -19.23
N GLN A 619 39.95 -13.39 -19.44
CA GLN A 619 40.78 -14.11 -20.42
C GLN A 619 42.22 -13.60 -20.61
N SER A 620 42.96 -13.30 -19.53
CA SER A 620 44.40 -13.11 -19.65
C SER A 620 45.02 -14.48 -19.86
N THR A 621 45.46 -14.72 -21.10
CA THR A 621 46.25 -15.85 -21.54
C THR A 621 47.16 -16.37 -20.43
N VAL A 622 46.99 -17.65 -20.08
CA VAL A 622 47.84 -18.41 -19.15
C VAL A 622 49.30 -18.05 -19.44
N THR A 623 49.90 -17.22 -18.59
CA THR A 623 51.30 -16.82 -18.77
C THR A 623 52.15 -17.87 -18.06
N PRO A 624 52.89 -18.72 -18.79
CA PRO A 624 53.62 -19.83 -18.18
C PRO A 624 54.64 -19.28 -17.17
N GLY A 625 54.51 -19.66 -15.89
CA GLY A 625 55.42 -19.22 -14.81
C GLY A 625 54.74 -18.44 -13.67
N ILE A 626 53.69 -17.67 -13.99
CA ILE A 626 52.91 -16.89 -13.00
C ILE A 626 52.01 -17.83 -12.19
N ASP A 627 51.29 -18.72 -12.87
CA ASP A 627 50.36 -19.66 -12.23
C ASP A 627 51.05 -20.81 -11.51
N THR A 628 52.26 -21.18 -11.94
CA THR A 628 53.04 -22.29 -11.34
C THR A 628 53.69 -21.89 -10.02
N LEU A 629 54.16 -20.65 -9.89
CA LEU A 629 54.80 -20.14 -8.66
C LEU A 629 53.83 -19.38 -7.74
N GLY A 630 52.61 -19.07 -8.21
CA GLY A 630 51.60 -18.34 -7.44
C GLY A 630 51.97 -16.89 -7.13
N LEU A 631 52.73 -16.23 -8.02
CA LEU A 631 53.18 -14.84 -7.85
C LEU A 631 52.45 -13.92 -8.84
N CYS A 632 52.05 -12.72 -8.41
CA CYS A 632 51.51 -11.73 -9.34
C CYS A 632 52.58 -11.27 -10.35
N SER A 633 52.15 -10.68 -11.48
CA SER A 633 53.03 -10.20 -12.55
C SER A 633 54.15 -9.27 -12.06
N ILE A 634 53.89 -8.44 -11.04
CA ILE A 634 54.86 -7.49 -10.49
C ILE A 634 55.88 -8.19 -9.57
N CYS A 635 55.46 -9.19 -8.80
CA CYS A 635 56.37 -9.99 -7.98
C CYS A 635 57.24 -10.92 -8.84
N PHE A 636 56.69 -11.41 -9.96
CA PHE A 636 57.36 -12.30 -10.89
C PHE A 636 58.27 -11.57 -11.88
N GLY A 637 57.96 -10.32 -12.28
CA GLY A 637 58.74 -9.55 -13.26
C GLY A 637 60.25 -9.53 -13.02
N PRO A 638 60.76 -9.29 -11.79
CA PRO A 638 62.20 -9.33 -11.50
C PRO A 638 62.86 -10.72 -11.60
N LEU A 639 62.06 -11.80 -11.67
CA LEU A 639 62.52 -13.18 -11.80
C LEU A 639 62.42 -13.69 -13.25
N TYR A 640 61.70 -12.95 -14.09
CA TYR A 640 61.43 -13.29 -15.48
C TYR A 640 62.69 -13.15 -16.34
N VAL A 641 62.97 -14.18 -17.13
CA VAL A 641 64.01 -14.21 -18.15
C VAL A 641 63.53 -15.15 -19.27
N ASP A 642 63.68 -14.74 -20.53
CA ASP A 642 63.26 -15.52 -21.71
C ASP A 642 64.11 -16.78 -21.98
N THR A 643 65.04 -17.13 -21.10
CA THR A 643 65.92 -18.30 -21.24
C THR A 643 65.19 -19.59 -20.85
N TYR A 644 65.20 -20.59 -21.72
CA TYR A 644 64.60 -21.91 -21.47
C TYR A 644 65.31 -22.65 -20.32
N ASP A 645 64.59 -22.85 -19.20
CA ASP A 645 65.08 -23.56 -18.00
C ASP A 645 64.07 -24.64 -17.57
N PRO A 646 64.21 -25.89 -18.04
CA PRO A 646 63.27 -26.97 -17.77
C PRO A 646 63.38 -27.54 -16.33
N GLU A 647 64.53 -27.39 -15.67
CA GLU A 647 64.76 -27.90 -14.30
C GLU A 647 64.61 -26.81 -13.22
N GLY A 648 64.40 -25.55 -13.60
CA GLY A 648 64.23 -24.42 -12.67
C GLY A 648 65.50 -24.04 -11.90
N LYS A 649 66.66 -24.59 -12.25
CA LYS A 649 67.93 -24.37 -11.53
C LYS A 649 68.40 -22.92 -11.64
N SER A 650 68.19 -22.29 -12.80
CA SER A 650 68.54 -20.87 -13.00
C SER A 650 67.59 -19.96 -12.23
N LEU A 651 66.29 -20.30 -12.21
CA LEU A 651 65.28 -19.60 -11.43
C LEU A 651 65.57 -19.67 -9.92
N ARG A 652 65.93 -20.85 -9.42
CA ARG A 652 66.35 -21.06 -8.02
C ARG A 652 67.52 -20.15 -7.63
N ARG A 653 68.56 -20.10 -8.46
CA ARG A 653 69.73 -19.22 -8.24
C ARG A 653 69.34 -17.73 -8.27
N ARG A 654 68.38 -17.32 -9.12
CA ARG A 654 67.88 -15.93 -9.17
C ARG A 654 67.17 -15.55 -7.88
N ILE A 655 66.29 -16.42 -7.37
CA ILE A 655 65.59 -16.21 -6.09
C ILE A 655 66.60 -16.13 -4.94
N GLU A 656 67.60 -17.02 -4.92
CA GLU A 656 68.67 -17.01 -3.92
C GLU A 656 69.47 -15.70 -3.92
N ARG A 657 69.92 -15.25 -5.10
CA ARG A 657 70.61 -13.96 -5.24
C ARG A 657 69.75 -12.78 -4.77
N ARG A 658 68.45 -12.83 -5.02
CA ARG A 658 67.52 -11.77 -4.62
C ARG A 658 67.36 -11.70 -3.10
N TYR A 659 67.20 -12.83 -2.42
CA TYR A 659 67.18 -12.88 -0.95
C TYR A 659 68.51 -12.43 -0.34
N LEU A 660 69.64 -12.86 -0.91
CA LEU A 660 70.97 -12.43 -0.48
C LEU A 660 71.14 -10.91 -0.59
N SER A 661 70.77 -10.32 -1.71
CA SER A 661 70.80 -8.86 -1.90
C SER A 661 69.89 -8.14 -0.90
N GLN A 662 68.64 -8.61 -0.72
CA GLN A 662 67.70 -8.01 0.23
C GLN A 662 68.23 -8.00 1.68
N LEU A 663 68.94 -9.04 2.11
CA LEU A 663 69.44 -9.17 3.48
C LEU A 663 70.83 -8.55 3.70
N MET A 664 71.67 -8.44 2.66
CA MET A 664 73.00 -7.82 2.77
C MET A 664 73.00 -6.31 2.52
N SER A 665 72.41 -5.87 1.40
CA SER A 665 72.39 -4.45 1.00
C SER A 665 71.10 -3.75 1.43
N GLY A 666 69.99 -4.49 1.54
CA GLY A 666 68.67 -3.88 1.71
C GLY A 666 68.10 -3.36 0.39
N CYS A 667 66.83 -2.96 0.41
CA CYS A 667 66.14 -2.44 -0.77
C CYS A 667 66.22 -0.90 -0.88
N GLY A 668 66.70 -0.20 0.15
CA GLY A 668 66.88 1.26 0.17
C GLY A 668 65.58 2.08 0.25
N LYS A 669 64.42 1.43 0.36
CA LYS A 669 63.10 2.08 0.41
C LYS A 669 62.69 2.37 1.86
N SER A 670 62.31 3.60 2.17
CA SER A 670 61.95 4.05 3.52
C SER A 670 60.68 3.40 4.08
N TRP A 671 59.71 3.10 3.22
CA TRP A 671 58.43 2.46 3.59
C TRP A 671 58.50 0.92 3.65
N CYS A 672 59.66 0.31 3.37
CA CYS A 672 59.77 -1.14 3.34
C CYS A 672 59.63 -1.71 4.76
N GLN A 673 58.63 -2.55 4.98
CA GLN A 673 58.40 -3.25 6.24
C GLN A 673 58.65 -4.76 6.15
N ASN A 674 59.45 -5.26 5.19
CA ASN A 674 59.70 -6.71 5.05
C ASN A 674 60.71 -7.23 6.09
N GLU A 675 60.42 -8.37 6.75
CA GLU A 675 61.32 -9.06 7.68
C GLU A 675 62.59 -9.55 7.02
N TYR A 676 62.48 -9.99 5.77
CA TYR A 676 63.60 -10.55 5.02
C TYR A 676 64.32 -9.47 4.20
N CYS A 677 64.41 -8.26 4.75
CA CYS A 677 65.11 -7.12 4.18
C CYS A 677 65.89 -6.36 5.25
N LYS A 678 67.16 -6.03 4.99
CA LYS A 678 67.99 -5.23 5.91
C LYS A 678 67.36 -3.87 6.22
N THR A 679 66.91 -3.15 5.19
CA THR A 679 66.23 -1.86 5.33
C THR A 679 64.95 -1.98 6.15
N GLY A 680 64.14 -3.03 5.91
CA GLY A 680 62.90 -3.24 6.65
C GLY A 680 63.09 -3.63 8.12
N LYS A 681 64.11 -4.45 8.43
CA LYS A 681 64.49 -4.75 9.81
C LYS A 681 64.93 -3.49 10.57
N GLN A 682 65.76 -2.65 9.94
CA GLN A 682 66.23 -1.40 10.55
C GLN A 682 65.07 -0.46 10.89
N GLN A 683 64.07 -0.35 10.02
CA GLN A 683 62.89 0.51 10.24
C GLN A 683 61.97 -0.03 11.35
N ARG A 684 61.79 -1.35 11.47
CA ARG A 684 61.01 -1.94 12.58
C ARG A 684 61.73 -1.87 13.92
N LEU A 685 63.04 -2.02 13.95
CA LEU A 685 63.83 -1.91 15.18
C LEU A 685 63.85 -0.46 15.71
N SER A 686 63.77 0.54 14.82
CA SER A 686 63.72 1.94 15.22
C SER A 686 62.37 2.40 15.78
N SER A 687 61.28 1.61 15.63
CA SER A 687 59.97 1.91 16.23
C SER A 687 59.77 1.32 17.64
N ASP A 688 60.45 0.23 18.01
CA ASP A 688 60.22 -0.47 19.29
C ASP A 688 61.28 -0.19 20.37
N THR A 689 62.49 0.25 20.03
CA THR A 689 63.52 0.62 21.02
C THR A 689 64.48 1.69 20.48
N GLY A 690 64.71 2.73 21.27
CA GLY A 690 65.61 3.86 20.95
C GLY A 690 67.10 3.52 21.04
N ASP A 691 67.54 2.33 20.61
CA ASP A 691 68.95 1.96 20.61
C ASP A 691 69.38 1.42 19.23
N GLY A 692 70.23 2.20 18.56
CA GLY A 692 70.61 2.08 17.15
C GLY A 692 71.64 0.99 16.86
N GLY A 693 71.37 -0.26 17.23
CA GLY A 693 72.25 -1.40 16.97
C GLY A 693 72.00 -2.06 15.60
N SER A 694 72.71 -1.66 14.55
CA SER A 694 72.64 -2.34 13.25
C SER A 694 73.35 -3.71 13.31
N THR A 695 72.62 -4.81 13.47
CA THR A 695 73.21 -6.15 13.37
C THR A 695 73.43 -6.52 11.90
N SER A 696 74.61 -6.21 11.35
CA SER A 696 75.00 -6.70 10.03
C SER A 696 75.18 -8.23 10.10
N MET A 697 74.41 -8.97 9.30
CA MET A 697 74.46 -10.43 9.29
C MET A 697 75.53 -10.90 8.31
N SER A 698 76.35 -11.89 8.68
CA SER A 698 77.32 -12.49 7.77
C SER A 698 76.61 -13.28 6.65
N ALA A 699 77.23 -13.36 5.47
CA ALA A 699 76.67 -14.09 4.32
C ALA A 699 76.36 -15.56 4.65
N ALA A 700 77.18 -16.22 5.48
CA ALA A 700 76.95 -17.59 5.94
C ALA A 700 75.66 -17.72 6.76
N LYS A 701 75.38 -16.76 7.64
CA LYS A 701 74.16 -16.74 8.47
C LYS A 701 72.92 -16.42 7.63
N ILE A 702 73.06 -15.60 6.59
CA ILE A 702 71.98 -15.29 5.64
C ILE A 702 71.63 -16.53 4.80
N LEU A 703 72.64 -17.24 4.28
CA LEU A 703 72.42 -18.48 3.51
C LEU A 703 71.73 -19.57 4.36
N ALA A 704 72.10 -19.69 5.63
CA ALA A 704 71.43 -20.62 6.55
C ALA A 704 69.93 -20.31 6.75
N LEU A 705 69.54 -19.03 6.70
CA LEU A 705 68.15 -18.58 6.82
C LEU A 705 67.35 -18.73 5.51
N VAL A 706 67.99 -18.55 4.36
CA VAL A 706 67.33 -18.54 3.05
C VAL A 706 67.18 -19.95 2.46
N ARG A 707 68.11 -20.86 2.75
CA ARG A 707 68.11 -22.23 2.21
C ARG A 707 66.81 -23.01 2.49
N PRO A 708 66.24 -23.00 3.71
CA PRO A 708 64.95 -23.65 3.97
C PRO A 708 63.79 -23.05 3.17
N LEU A 709 63.79 -21.73 2.94
CA LEU A 709 62.74 -21.03 2.18
C LEU A 709 62.79 -21.39 0.70
N ILE A 710 63.98 -21.63 0.15
CA ILE A 710 64.16 -21.99 -1.26
C ILE A 710 63.88 -23.47 -1.49
N ASP A 711 64.29 -24.33 -0.56
CA ASP A 711 64.11 -25.78 -0.66
C ASP A 711 62.61 -26.16 -0.57
N ALA A 712 61.79 -25.33 0.06
CA ALA A 712 60.35 -25.49 0.12
C ALA A 712 59.62 -25.17 -1.21
N ILE A 713 60.24 -24.42 -2.13
CA ILE A 713 59.58 -23.97 -3.36
C ILE A 713 59.53 -25.11 -4.38
N ASN A 714 58.34 -25.37 -4.92
CA ASN A 714 58.20 -26.27 -6.04
C ASN A 714 58.57 -25.58 -7.36
N PHE A 715 59.64 -26.05 -7.99
CA PHE A 715 60.12 -25.57 -9.29
C PHE A 715 59.68 -26.47 -10.46
N ARG A 716 59.02 -27.60 -10.19
CA ARG A 716 58.51 -28.51 -11.22
C ARG A 716 57.18 -28.02 -11.76
N ARG A 717 56.92 -28.23 -13.06
CA ARG A 717 55.69 -27.80 -13.73
C ARG A 717 54.46 -28.65 -13.41
N ASP A 718 54.65 -29.77 -12.71
CA ASP A 718 53.61 -30.80 -12.49
C ASP A 718 52.60 -30.43 -11.39
N ALA A 719 52.95 -29.51 -10.48
CA ALA A 719 52.07 -29.07 -9.40
C ALA A 719 52.32 -27.59 -9.04
N PRO A 720 51.26 -26.83 -8.64
CA PRO A 720 51.42 -25.46 -8.20
C PRO A 720 52.25 -25.38 -6.92
N ASN A 721 53.09 -24.35 -6.82
CA ASN A 721 53.81 -24.06 -5.60
C ASN A 721 52.84 -23.59 -4.50
N THR A 722 53.04 -24.07 -3.27
CA THR A 722 52.32 -23.63 -2.07
C THR A 722 53.22 -22.89 -1.08
N ALA A 723 54.54 -22.90 -1.30
CA ALA A 723 55.49 -22.27 -0.40
C ALA A 723 55.43 -20.72 -0.47
N PRO A 724 55.48 -20.02 0.67
CA PRO A 724 55.43 -18.57 0.72
C PRO A 724 56.75 -17.93 0.26
N PHE A 725 56.63 -16.74 -0.33
CA PHE A 725 57.77 -15.87 -0.66
C PHE A 725 57.80 -14.65 0.27
N TYR A 726 59.00 -14.13 0.52
CA TYR A 726 59.24 -12.92 1.32
C TYR A 726 60.09 -11.91 0.57
N LEU A 727 59.72 -11.66 -0.68
CA LEU A 727 60.43 -10.77 -1.58
C LEU A 727 59.97 -9.32 -1.36
N CYS A 728 60.89 -8.35 -1.52
CA CYS A 728 60.50 -6.94 -1.47
C CYS A 728 59.60 -6.59 -2.66
N THR A 729 58.48 -5.91 -2.37
CA THR A 729 57.44 -5.51 -3.31
C THR A 729 57.44 -4.00 -3.55
N ASP A 730 56.42 -3.50 -4.27
CA ASP A 730 56.09 -2.09 -4.42
C ASP A 730 55.27 -1.57 -3.23
N GLN A 731 55.21 -0.24 -3.08
CA GLN A 731 54.59 0.42 -1.93
C GLN A 731 53.11 0.08 -1.81
N VAL A 732 52.40 0.11 -2.94
CA VAL A 732 50.95 -0.18 -2.99
C VAL A 732 50.68 -1.63 -2.58
N GLY A 733 51.43 -2.59 -3.13
CA GLY A 733 51.30 -4.00 -2.75
C GLY A 733 51.55 -4.26 -1.27
N GLN A 734 52.55 -3.62 -0.68
CA GLN A 734 52.88 -3.78 0.74
C GLN A 734 51.86 -3.08 1.66
N GLN A 735 51.42 -1.87 1.33
CA GLN A 735 50.38 -1.16 2.10
C GLN A 735 49.05 -1.91 2.09
N ARG A 736 48.61 -2.42 0.92
CA ARG A 736 47.38 -3.21 0.82
C ARG A 736 47.43 -4.48 1.67
N ARG A 737 48.60 -5.11 1.74
CA ARG A 737 48.79 -6.30 2.57
C ARG A 737 48.60 -6.01 4.05
N ILE A 738 49.22 -4.94 4.54
CA ILE A 738 49.12 -4.51 5.93
C ILE A 738 47.66 -4.18 6.29
N LEU A 739 46.96 -3.44 5.43
CA LEU A 739 45.55 -3.12 5.62
C LEU A 739 44.67 -4.37 5.64
N ALA A 740 44.92 -5.34 4.76
CA ALA A 740 44.16 -6.60 4.72
C ALA A 740 44.40 -7.47 5.98
N GLU A 741 45.63 -7.53 6.48
CA GLU A 741 45.97 -8.24 7.72
C GLU A 741 45.34 -7.58 8.94
N MET A 742 45.30 -6.25 8.97
CA MET A 742 44.61 -5.48 10.01
C MET A 742 43.11 -5.80 10.04
N ILE A 743 42.42 -5.76 8.90
CA ILE A 743 40.98 -6.10 8.81
C ILE A 743 40.74 -7.55 9.23
N ALA A 744 41.60 -8.49 8.82
CA ALA A 744 41.47 -9.90 9.20
C ALA A 744 41.66 -10.13 10.71
N ALA A 745 42.54 -9.35 11.35
CA ALA A 745 42.79 -9.40 12.79
C ALA A 745 41.69 -8.71 13.62
N GLU A 746 41.18 -7.56 13.16
CA GLU A 746 40.07 -6.83 13.80
C GLU A 746 38.82 -7.71 13.95
N GLY A 747 38.46 -8.44 12.89
CA GLY A 747 37.30 -9.35 12.91
C GLY A 747 37.41 -10.47 13.94
N ALA A 748 38.62 -10.88 14.32
CA ALA A 748 38.83 -11.91 15.36
C ALA A 748 38.69 -11.37 16.79
N MET A 749 38.87 -10.06 16.99
CA MET A 749 38.96 -9.44 18.32
C MET A 749 37.68 -8.69 18.74
N SER A 750 36.92 -8.14 17.79
CA SER A 750 35.83 -7.19 18.07
C SER A 750 34.42 -7.80 18.12
N GLY A 751 34.28 -9.13 18.13
CA GLY A 751 32.97 -9.80 18.11
C GLY A 751 32.14 -9.58 16.83
N GLY A 752 32.73 -8.92 15.82
CA GLY A 752 32.14 -8.73 14.49
C GLY A 752 32.38 -9.93 13.57
N LYS A 753 31.85 -9.85 12.34
CA LYS A 753 32.04 -10.91 11.32
C LYS A 753 33.54 -11.05 10.97
N ALA A 754 34.10 -12.24 11.20
CA ALA A 754 35.47 -12.54 10.85
C ALA A 754 35.56 -13.10 9.41
N TYR A 755 36.47 -12.54 8.60
CA TYR A 755 36.69 -12.95 7.22
C TYR A 755 38.07 -13.63 7.07
N ASP A 756 38.21 -14.48 6.05
CA ASP A 756 39.52 -15.03 5.69
C ASP A 756 40.41 -14.00 5.01
N LEU A 757 41.71 -14.11 5.23
CA LEU A 757 42.71 -13.19 4.69
C LEU A 757 42.64 -13.01 3.15
N PRO A 758 42.39 -14.06 2.33
CA PRO A 758 42.26 -13.89 0.88
C PRO A 758 41.13 -12.93 0.50
N TRP A 759 39.99 -12.99 1.20
CA TRP A 759 38.88 -12.07 1.01
C TRP A 759 39.24 -10.64 1.39
N CYS A 760 39.95 -10.44 2.51
CA CYS A 760 40.43 -9.12 2.91
C CYS A 760 41.38 -8.51 1.88
N VAL A 761 42.27 -9.32 1.28
CA VAL A 761 43.18 -8.86 0.22
C VAL A 761 42.41 -8.47 -1.03
N ALA A 762 41.42 -9.26 -1.45
CA ALA A 762 40.57 -8.94 -2.60
C ALA A 762 39.76 -7.65 -2.38
N ALA A 763 39.21 -7.46 -1.18
CA ALA A 763 38.47 -6.26 -0.81
C ALA A 763 39.33 -5.00 -0.92
N VAL A 764 40.51 -5.02 -0.29
CA VAL A 764 41.44 -3.88 -0.29
C VAL A 764 41.98 -3.57 -1.70
N GLU A 765 42.13 -4.59 -2.55
CA GLU A 765 42.47 -4.40 -3.95
C GLU A 765 41.32 -3.74 -4.75
N ALA A 766 40.09 -4.22 -4.59
CA ALA A 766 38.90 -3.70 -5.27
C ALA A 766 38.58 -2.25 -4.87
N THR A 767 38.84 -1.88 -3.61
CA THR A 767 38.54 -0.53 -3.08
C THR A 767 39.74 0.41 -3.08
N ALA A 768 40.85 0.01 -3.71
CA ALA A 768 42.08 0.77 -3.82
C ALA A 768 42.67 1.25 -2.47
N GLY A 769 42.45 0.50 -1.38
CA GLY A 769 43.02 0.81 -0.06
C GLY A 769 42.11 1.57 0.91
N ASN A 770 40.84 1.82 0.56
CA ASN A 770 39.88 2.44 1.48
C ASN A 770 39.27 1.39 2.44
N LEU A 771 39.43 1.58 3.74
CA LEU A 771 39.02 0.63 4.78
C LEU A 771 37.50 0.47 4.89
N ASP A 772 36.74 1.56 4.87
CA ASP A 772 35.29 1.49 5.06
C ASP A 772 34.60 0.82 3.88
N LYS A 773 35.01 1.20 2.67
CA LYS A 773 34.55 0.55 1.44
C LYS A 773 34.96 -0.93 1.38
N ALA A 774 36.15 -1.27 1.90
CA ALA A 774 36.59 -2.67 1.95
C ALA A 774 35.73 -3.51 2.89
N ARG A 775 35.30 -2.96 4.03
CA ARG A 775 34.37 -3.61 4.97
C ARG A 775 32.98 -3.82 4.35
N GLU A 776 32.47 -2.81 3.66
CA GLU A 776 31.20 -2.91 2.92
C GLU A 776 31.29 -3.98 1.82
N TRP A 777 32.38 -3.99 1.05
CA TRP A 777 32.62 -5.00 0.03
C TRP A 777 32.66 -6.42 0.61
N LEU A 778 33.35 -6.63 1.74
CA LEU A 778 33.40 -7.93 2.41
C LEU A 778 32.00 -8.40 2.83
N THR A 779 31.19 -7.50 3.36
CA THR A 779 29.83 -7.83 3.82
C THR A 779 28.94 -8.28 2.66
N ASN A 780 29.11 -7.66 1.49
CA ASN A 780 28.29 -7.92 0.31
C ASN A 780 28.77 -9.12 -0.53
N TRP A 781 30.07 -9.43 -0.51
CA TRP A 781 30.68 -10.34 -1.49
C TRP A 781 31.47 -11.51 -0.90
N ALA A 782 31.80 -11.50 0.40
CA ALA A 782 32.56 -12.57 1.05
C ALA A 782 31.72 -13.34 2.09
N PRO A 783 31.89 -14.66 2.20
CA PRO A 783 31.36 -15.45 3.32
C PRO A 783 32.17 -15.15 4.60
N ALA A 784 31.47 -15.05 5.74
CA ALA A 784 32.11 -14.98 7.05
C ALA A 784 32.46 -16.39 7.55
N LYS A 785 33.55 -16.52 8.32
CA LYS A 785 34.11 -17.82 8.77
C LYS A 785 33.14 -18.79 9.45
N ASP A 786 32.09 -18.27 10.10
CA ASP A 786 31.08 -19.07 10.81
C ASP A 786 29.76 -19.24 10.03
N GLU A 787 29.58 -18.54 8.92
CA GLU A 787 28.37 -18.63 8.08
C GLU A 787 28.37 -19.92 7.24
N ASP A 788 29.53 -20.34 6.71
CA ASP A 788 29.66 -21.55 5.89
C ASP A 788 29.28 -22.85 6.63
N LYS A 789 29.42 -22.88 7.96
CA LYS A 789 29.12 -24.07 8.78
C LYS A 789 27.63 -24.25 9.10
N ARG A 790 26.82 -23.18 9.02
CA ARG A 790 25.38 -23.25 9.31
C ARG A 790 24.53 -23.69 8.12
N SER A 791 25.07 -23.61 6.90
CA SER A 791 24.37 -23.95 5.65
C SER A 791 24.31 -25.46 5.33
N ILE A 792 24.99 -26.32 6.10
CA ILE A 792 25.07 -27.78 5.85
C ILE A 792 24.29 -28.56 6.94
N ARG A 793 23.31 -27.94 7.61
CA ARG A 793 22.38 -28.65 8.53
C ARG A 793 20.94 -28.50 8.10
#